data_AF-A0AAD4G9H1-F1
#
_entry.id   AF-A0AAD4G9H1-F1
#
_cell.length_a   1.000
_cell.length_b   1.000
_cell.length_c   1.000
_cell.angle_alpha   90.00
_cell.angle_beta   90.00
_cell.angle_gamma   90.00
#
_symmetry.space_group_name_H-M   'P 1'
#
loop_
_entity.id
_entity.type
_entity.pdbx_description
1 polymer ?
#
loop_
_entity_poly.entity_id
_entity_poly.type
_entity_poly.pdbx_seq_one_letter_code
_entity_poly.pdbx_strand_id
1 'polypeptide(L)'
;MASSSIMPEPTPSAETSTGGSRVVMTFTGNAKYLVGGGKLKGVQVRRVADGQQMASMEAEGVTCLATSWDSEWIAAGTDKGELLVWDAKTYKRVFERKEPYAINEVDFFSDSPTRLESATNRTATIWGIPSGKQLLTVDHEAGQSAVGYFEADYFAAATENFVRVYDSYDGRLLVHIPVRVTSPYASWLGRRHIFVISNNTIKELKVSTGSTVAEWPVPYSEHSCIALPKHEKFIAYSAKHGVTFWDMSEHTKSAFIERPLEISSIAFSPDDQSLAICGLDGEVTIQDLKDGLPLCYSTAPCIHIADTAIEGCLVDAEAPLTDAISTSHYQGNHAPANISLVRVLIKRSKVYLADGLWELALNDANKVIELNPSSPWGYERKHAALHKAGDYDNAVNAFETMLSKMSQSTDPCIRKLHRHYINPTNTRTVIRRAVQHAIRDSPRVLINTTSGRLLDKSEQAASFESSPVFKQLISSMTTIIDHTRIEHDVTQYYRYAMFSHEREDNEPLFEKVIRVIVYNLEDSPTNNKLKMFCKIVQDAGLHWAWNDTCCINKGDLVVLHEALVVMFKWYQGSALTLVLLCGVRSPSRRGDLTRSIWNTRAWTFQEYYASKVVRFYNEDWTLYRNLDIPNHKESPEILMEMEEAMGVSAQVLMALQPGLDNIREKLRLVSRRETTLVEDEAYSLLGMFSVSLPVIYGDGDQALGRLLAQILTSSGDASILAWTGKSGSFNSCLPGRIHVFSQLSTSHIPPSMTGTETETITATLRASSLNLALVMELYDRLKELPAPSFLGKRMKLSCLTFRLGPLSVSGTGSEQVFRAQTTTLGTIEISTAEDLSKLDSLTLVHPWIDFLLDRHSVGETISEEETDDESSSESEPSSPPPPMDRHTAALQLIARLRQSFGALLLTSTRQDVGYRRVASESLITVQVQEDMPLDDLIDCVRMLDVL
;
A
#
# COMPACT_ATOMS: atom_id res chain seq x y z
N MET A 1 56.24 -50.06 70.17
CA MET A 1 56.46 -48.86 71.01
C MET A 1 57.17 -47.81 70.16
N ALA A 2 56.81 -46.54 70.34
CA ALA A 2 57.03 -45.36 69.48
C ALA A 2 56.00 -45.27 68.31
N SER A 3 54.84 -44.61 68.43
CA SER A 3 54.47 -43.19 68.70
C SER A 3 54.42 -42.34 67.41
N SER A 4 53.25 -42.33 66.77
CA SER A 4 52.86 -41.37 65.73
C SER A 4 51.45 -40.85 66.04
N SER A 5 51.35 -39.60 66.49
CA SER A 5 50.13 -38.85 66.76
C SER A 5 50.13 -37.59 65.89
N ILE A 6 49.24 -37.53 64.90
CA ILE A 6 48.99 -36.37 64.00
C ILE A 6 47.47 -36.39 63.74
N MET A 7 46.66 -35.58 64.46
CA MET A 7 46.17 -34.20 64.21
C MET A 7 44.66 -34.23 63.81
N PRO A 8 43.89 -33.16 64.12
CA PRO A 8 42.47 -33.25 64.48
C PRO A 8 41.52 -32.58 63.47
N GLU A 9 40.22 -32.87 63.55
CA GLU A 9 39.15 -31.98 63.04
C GLU A 9 37.86 -32.12 63.88
N PRO A 10 37.32 -31.01 64.41
CA PRO A 10 35.91 -30.87 64.76
C PRO A 10 35.16 -29.89 63.83
N THR A 11 33.86 -30.17 63.70
CA THR A 11 32.78 -29.64 62.83
C THR A 11 32.56 -28.11 62.74
N PRO A 12 31.82 -27.62 61.72
CA PRO A 12 30.42 -27.23 61.99
C PRO A 12 29.39 -27.53 60.87
N SER A 13 28.14 -27.53 61.28
CA SER A 13 26.88 -27.54 60.53
C SER A 13 26.74 -26.44 59.46
N ALA A 14 26.32 -26.82 58.25
CA ALA A 14 25.53 -26.00 57.33
C ALA A 14 24.86 -26.91 56.30
N GLU A 15 23.55 -27.12 56.44
CA GLU A 15 22.72 -27.54 55.31
C GLU A 15 22.76 -26.40 54.28
N THR A 16 23.49 -26.61 53.18
CA THR A 16 23.48 -25.72 52.04
C THR A 16 22.11 -25.79 51.37
N SER A 17 21.27 -24.78 51.62
CA SER A 17 20.11 -24.47 50.79
C SER A 17 20.61 -24.25 49.36
N THR A 18 20.30 -25.19 48.46
CA THR A 18 20.46 -25.02 47.01
C THR A 18 19.49 -23.93 46.56
N GLY A 19 19.96 -22.67 46.56
CA GLY A 19 19.17 -21.52 46.11
C GLY A 19 18.87 -21.62 44.62
N GLY A 20 17.59 -21.82 44.27
CA GLY A 20 17.11 -21.81 42.89
C GLY A 20 17.44 -20.47 42.21
N SER A 21 17.92 -20.53 40.97
CA SER A 21 18.24 -19.34 40.18
C SER A 21 16.96 -18.57 39.86
N ARG A 22 16.79 -17.40 40.47
CA ARG A 22 15.65 -16.52 40.23
C ARG A 22 15.69 -15.92 38.82
N VAL A 23 14.56 -15.99 38.10
CA VAL A 23 14.38 -15.39 36.77
C VAL A 23 13.52 -14.13 36.89
N VAL A 24 14.00 -13.04 36.30
CA VAL A 24 13.32 -11.73 36.20
C VAL A 24 12.89 -11.48 34.76
N MET A 25 11.77 -10.77 34.59
CA MET A 25 11.19 -10.52 33.27
C MET A 25 10.47 -9.17 33.16
N THR A 26 10.40 -8.64 31.95
CA THR A 26 9.63 -7.43 31.62
C THR A 26 9.21 -7.41 30.14
N PHE A 27 8.13 -6.70 29.82
CA PHE A 27 7.69 -6.47 28.43
C PHE A 27 8.34 -5.22 27.86
N THR A 28 8.66 -5.22 26.57
CA THR A 28 8.98 -3.97 25.86
C THR A 28 7.78 -3.03 25.83
N GLY A 29 8.00 -1.72 25.81
CA GLY A 29 6.93 -0.70 25.80
C GLY A 29 5.84 -0.87 24.72
N ASN A 30 6.17 -1.55 23.61
CA ASN A 30 5.25 -1.89 22.53
C ASN A 30 4.52 -3.24 22.67
N ALA A 31 4.70 -3.95 23.80
CA ALA A 31 4.14 -5.27 24.11
C ALA A 31 4.52 -6.43 23.15
N LYS A 32 5.36 -6.19 22.13
CA LYS A 32 5.70 -7.21 21.11
C LYS A 32 6.75 -8.21 21.56
N TYR A 33 7.63 -7.80 22.48
CA TYR A 33 8.74 -8.61 22.94
C TYR A 33 8.74 -8.74 24.45
N LEU A 34 9.20 -9.89 24.91
CA LEU A 34 9.41 -10.22 26.31
C LEU A 34 10.92 -10.35 26.55
N VAL A 35 11.41 -9.62 27.53
CA VAL A 35 12.81 -9.62 27.95
C VAL A 35 12.91 -10.38 29.27
N GLY A 36 13.85 -11.32 29.36
CA GLY A 36 14.08 -12.05 30.61
C GLY A 36 15.55 -12.32 30.86
N GLY A 37 15.90 -12.53 32.13
CA GLY A 37 17.28 -12.71 32.58
C GLY A 37 17.34 -13.42 33.93
N GLY A 38 18.50 -13.99 34.26
CA GLY A 38 18.71 -14.68 35.52
C GLY A 38 20.18 -14.86 35.86
N LYS A 39 20.45 -15.71 36.86
CA LYS A 39 21.80 -15.86 37.44
C LYS A 39 22.80 -16.61 36.54
N LEU A 40 22.32 -17.53 35.70
CA LEU A 40 23.16 -18.49 34.95
C LEU A 40 23.28 -18.22 33.45
N LYS A 41 22.37 -17.44 32.84
CA LYS A 41 22.39 -17.08 31.42
C LYS A 41 22.07 -15.58 31.28
N GLY A 42 22.63 -14.96 30.24
CA GLY A 42 22.44 -13.54 29.93
C GLY A 42 21.00 -13.15 29.57
N VAL A 43 20.79 -11.87 29.26
CA VAL A 43 19.47 -11.30 28.97
C VAL A 43 18.98 -11.81 27.60
N GLN A 44 17.81 -12.44 27.56
CA GLN A 44 17.17 -12.92 26.34
C GLN A 44 16.00 -12.04 25.95
N VAL A 45 15.84 -11.80 24.64
CA VAL A 45 14.69 -11.10 24.06
C VAL A 45 13.94 -12.07 23.16
N ARG A 46 12.65 -12.27 23.43
CA ARG A 46 11.79 -13.18 22.66
C ARG A 46 10.54 -12.48 22.17
N ARG A 47 10.05 -12.86 21.00
CA ARG A 47 8.79 -12.35 20.45
C ARG A 47 7.61 -13.02 21.14
N VAL A 48 6.62 -12.23 21.55
CA VAL A 48 5.44 -12.70 22.30
C VAL A 48 4.53 -13.59 21.45
N ALA A 49 4.39 -13.29 20.15
CA ALA A 49 3.46 -13.96 19.26
C ALA A 49 3.75 -15.47 19.04
N ASP A 50 5.03 -15.84 19.03
CA ASP A 50 5.47 -17.19 18.66
C ASP A 50 6.64 -17.73 19.50
N GLY A 51 7.10 -16.96 20.50
CA GLY A 51 8.20 -17.37 21.39
C GLY A 51 9.58 -17.38 20.74
N GLN A 52 9.72 -16.88 19.50
CA GLN A 52 10.99 -16.87 18.79
C GLN A 52 12.03 -16.01 19.52
N GLN A 53 13.23 -16.56 19.76
CA GLN A 53 14.35 -15.80 20.30
C GLN A 53 14.90 -14.82 19.27
N MET A 54 14.86 -13.53 19.59
CA MET A 54 15.33 -12.45 18.74
C MET A 54 16.80 -12.11 19.03
N ALA A 55 17.18 -12.12 20.31
CA ALA A 55 18.53 -11.81 20.74
C ALA A 55 18.90 -12.47 22.07
N SER A 56 20.19 -12.66 22.29
CA SER A 56 20.78 -12.99 23.58
C SER A 56 21.95 -12.04 23.83
N MET A 57 21.89 -11.32 24.95
CA MET A 57 22.85 -10.30 25.36
C MET A 57 23.62 -10.82 26.56
N GLU A 58 24.94 -10.73 26.51
CA GLU A 58 25.80 -11.21 27.59
C GLU A 58 25.62 -10.37 28.86
N ALA A 59 25.25 -11.03 29.95
CA ALA A 59 25.18 -10.49 31.31
C ALA A 59 25.24 -11.66 32.29
N GLU A 60 25.99 -11.53 33.38
CA GLU A 60 26.06 -12.56 34.43
C GLU A 60 25.39 -12.05 35.70
N GLY A 61 24.67 -12.93 36.42
CA GLY A 61 24.12 -12.57 37.71
C GLY A 61 23.02 -11.50 37.63
N VAL A 62 22.17 -11.51 36.59
CA VAL A 62 21.11 -10.51 36.40
C VAL A 62 20.09 -10.61 37.55
N THR A 63 19.91 -9.50 38.27
CA THR A 63 19.03 -9.39 39.44
C THR A 63 17.74 -8.63 39.14
N CYS A 64 17.77 -7.72 38.16
CA CYS A 64 16.64 -6.87 37.77
C CYS A 64 16.74 -6.43 36.30
N LEU A 65 15.59 -6.14 35.69
CA LEU A 65 15.45 -5.76 34.28
C LEU A 65 14.39 -4.67 34.11
N ALA A 66 14.64 -3.73 33.19
CA ALA A 66 13.67 -2.73 32.77
C ALA A 66 13.81 -2.41 31.27
N THR A 67 12.73 -1.90 30.68
CA THR A 67 12.73 -1.40 29.31
C THR A 67 12.10 -0.03 29.26
N SER A 68 12.60 0.84 28.40
CA SER A 68 11.99 2.15 28.19
C SER A 68 10.61 2.02 27.53
N TRP A 69 9.71 2.96 27.85
CA TRP A 69 8.33 2.95 27.35
C TRP A 69 8.24 3.11 25.82
N ASP A 70 9.23 3.74 25.19
CA ASP A 70 9.37 3.88 23.73
C ASP A 70 9.96 2.62 23.07
N SER A 71 10.34 1.61 23.86
CA SER A 71 11.00 0.37 23.42
C SER A 71 12.35 0.60 22.73
N GLU A 72 13.05 1.69 23.01
CA GLU A 72 14.39 1.95 22.46
C GLU A 72 15.54 1.40 23.32
N TRP A 73 15.31 1.21 24.62
CA TRP A 73 16.35 0.83 25.57
C TRP A 73 15.95 -0.37 26.43
N ILE A 74 16.92 -1.27 26.67
CA ILE A 74 16.83 -2.38 27.61
C ILE A 74 17.92 -2.17 28.66
N ALA A 75 17.58 -2.25 29.94
CA ALA A 75 18.52 -2.12 31.04
C ALA A 75 18.50 -3.34 31.97
N ALA A 76 19.66 -3.71 32.49
CA ALA A 76 19.84 -4.79 33.46
C ALA A 76 20.79 -4.37 34.59
N GLY A 77 20.44 -4.76 35.81
CA GLY A 77 21.34 -4.72 36.97
C GLY A 77 21.82 -6.12 37.34
N THR A 78 23.04 -6.22 37.87
CA THR A 78 23.61 -7.50 38.31
C THR A 78 23.96 -7.55 39.79
N ASP A 79 24.09 -8.76 40.33
CA ASP A 79 24.57 -9.02 41.69
C ASP A 79 26.03 -8.58 41.91
N LYS A 80 26.79 -8.40 40.83
CA LYS A 80 28.15 -7.84 40.81
C LYS A 80 28.19 -6.31 40.78
N GLY A 81 27.04 -5.65 40.75
CA GLY A 81 26.93 -4.19 40.69
C GLY A 81 27.11 -3.61 39.29
N GLU A 82 26.91 -4.40 38.23
CA GLU A 82 27.05 -3.93 36.85
C GLU A 82 25.68 -3.46 36.34
N LEU A 83 25.61 -2.19 35.93
CA LEU A 83 24.48 -1.59 35.23
C LEU A 83 24.77 -1.63 33.72
N LEU A 84 23.97 -2.40 33.01
CA LEU A 84 24.13 -2.66 31.57
C LEU A 84 22.92 -2.11 30.82
N VAL A 85 23.16 -1.37 29.73
CA VAL A 85 22.09 -0.84 28.87
C VAL A 85 22.41 -1.13 27.40
N TRP A 86 21.41 -1.64 26.70
CA TRP A 86 21.45 -1.99 25.29
C TRP A 86 20.45 -1.16 24.49
N ASP A 87 20.82 -0.86 23.25
CA ASP A 87 19.88 -0.41 22.24
C ASP A 87 18.98 -1.58 21.84
N ALA A 88 17.67 -1.41 21.96
CA ALA A 88 16.68 -2.46 21.77
C ALA A 88 16.47 -2.87 20.30
N LYS A 89 16.92 -2.05 19.34
CA LYS A 89 16.81 -2.31 17.89
C LYS A 89 18.00 -3.11 17.38
N THR A 90 19.20 -2.82 17.89
CA THR A 90 20.47 -3.39 17.44
C THR A 90 21.03 -4.43 18.41
N TYR A 91 20.52 -4.49 19.64
CA TYR A 91 20.99 -5.33 20.75
C TYR A 91 22.47 -5.09 21.11
N LYS A 92 23.03 -3.95 20.69
CA LYS A 92 24.39 -3.56 21.02
C LYS A 92 24.40 -2.87 22.38
N ARG A 93 25.40 -3.21 23.20
CA ARG A 93 25.62 -2.56 24.49
C ARG A 93 26.06 -1.12 24.23
N VAL A 94 25.30 -0.16 24.76
CA VAL A 94 25.55 1.28 24.58
C VAL A 94 26.13 1.89 25.85
N PHE A 95 25.77 1.36 27.01
CA PHE A 95 26.24 1.88 28.29
C PHE A 95 26.50 0.75 29.28
N GLU A 96 27.59 0.90 30.03
CA GLU A 96 28.04 -0.03 31.06
C GLU A 96 28.66 0.78 32.20
N ARG A 97 28.19 0.53 33.42
CA ARG A 97 28.69 1.18 34.63
C ARG A 97 28.78 0.20 35.78
N LYS A 98 29.85 0.30 36.56
CA LYS A 98 30.03 -0.50 37.76
C LYS A 98 29.76 0.33 39.00
N GLU A 99 28.69 -0.02 39.70
CA GLU A 99 28.33 0.51 41.01
C GLU A 99 29.08 -0.23 42.12
N PRO A 100 29.29 0.41 43.29
CA PRO A 100 30.04 -0.16 44.40
C PRO A 100 29.32 -1.31 45.12
N TYR A 101 28.03 -1.50 44.86
CA TYR A 101 27.19 -2.51 45.50
C TYR A 101 26.30 -3.21 44.46
N ALA A 102 25.79 -4.40 44.81
CA ALA A 102 24.82 -5.13 44.01
C ALA A 102 23.60 -4.24 43.67
N ILE A 103 23.19 -4.28 42.41
CA ILE A 103 22.02 -3.53 41.95
C ILE A 103 20.80 -4.39 42.23
N ASN A 104 19.90 -3.88 43.06
CA ASN A 104 18.68 -4.58 43.44
C ASN A 104 17.56 -4.29 42.44
N GLU A 105 17.56 -3.09 41.85
CA GLU A 105 16.51 -2.65 40.95
C GLU A 105 17.01 -1.62 39.94
N VAL A 106 16.39 -1.64 38.77
CA VAL A 106 16.62 -0.70 37.67
C VAL A 106 15.26 -0.38 37.07
N ASP A 107 14.98 0.89 36.78
CA ASP A 107 13.75 1.30 36.10
C ASP A 107 13.92 2.58 35.28
N PHE A 108 13.13 2.72 34.21
CA PHE A 108 13.10 3.92 33.38
C PHE A 108 12.01 4.87 33.85
N PHE A 109 12.28 6.17 33.75
CA PHE A 109 11.27 7.16 34.09
C PHE A 109 10.13 7.17 33.05
N SER A 110 8.89 7.20 33.52
CA SER A 110 7.69 7.23 32.67
C SER A 110 7.55 8.51 31.83
N ASP A 111 8.15 9.62 32.27
CA ASP A 111 8.12 10.91 31.57
C ASP A 111 9.30 11.12 30.60
N SER A 112 10.36 10.33 30.73
CA SER A 112 11.56 10.45 29.91
C SER A 112 12.23 9.09 29.68
N PRO A 113 12.30 8.60 28.42
CA PRO A 113 12.94 7.33 28.09
C PRO A 113 14.48 7.41 28.20
N THR A 114 15.01 8.60 28.46
CA THR A 114 16.45 8.91 28.57
C THR A 114 16.91 9.04 30.01
N ARG A 115 16.04 8.89 31.01
CA ARG A 115 16.41 8.83 32.43
C ARG A 115 16.24 7.40 32.92
N LEU A 116 17.30 6.86 33.51
CA LEU A 116 17.37 5.51 34.06
C LEU A 116 17.81 5.59 35.51
N GLU A 117 17.13 4.89 36.42
CA GLU A 117 17.65 4.68 37.77
C GLU A 117 18.27 3.29 37.93
N SER A 118 19.34 3.23 38.72
CA SER A 118 19.77 2.04 39.45
C SER A 118 19.73 2.24 40.97
N ALA A 119 19.12 1.29 41.69
CA ALA A 119 19.10 1.26 43.14
C ALA A 119 19.96 0.11 43.71
N THR A 120 20.75 0.42 44.74
CA THR A 120 21.59 -0.52 45.48
C THR A 120 21.24 -0.49 46.97
N ASN A 121 21.88 -1.35 47.78
CA ASN A 121 21.70 -1.38 49.24
C ASN A 121 22.11 -0.10 50.01
N ARG A 122 22.76 0.86 49.35
CA ARG A 122 23.22 2.10 50.00
C ARG A 122 23.00 3.37 49.19
N THR A 123 22.77 3.24 47.89
CA THR A 123 22.67 4.37 46.97
C THR A 123 21.51 4.17 46.00
N ALA A 124 20.83 5.26 45.68
CA ALA A 124 19.93 5.38 44.54
C ALA A 124 20.56 6.38 43.56
N THR A 125 20.77 5.99 42.30
CA THR A 125 21.47 6.82 41.31
C THR A 125 20.69 6.94 40.02
N ILE A 126 20.47 8.18 39.58
CA ILE A 126 19.82 8.53 38.31
C ILE A 126 20.87 8.81 37.24
N TRP A 127 20.69 8.22 36.07
CA TRP A 127 21.56 8.28 34.90
C TRP A 127 20.83 8.91 33.71
N GLY A 128 21.56 9.67 32.89
CA GLY A 128 21.10 10.15 31.59
C GLY A 128 21.59 9.23 30.46
N ILE A 129 20.69 8.55 29.77
CA ILE A 129 20.92 7.67 28.61
C ILE A 129 20.68 8.47 27.31
N PRO A 130 21.50 8.31 26.25
CA PRO A 130 22.66 7.42 26.14
C PRO A 130 23.95 8.03 26.71
N SER A 131 23.92 9.29 27.19
CA SER A 131 25.13 10.03 27.59
C SER A 131 25.97 9.37 28.70
N GLY A 132 25.36 8.48 29.48
CA GLY A 132 25.95 7.83 30.65
C GLY A 132 26.26 8.78 31.81
N LYS A 133 25.76 10.03 31.76
CA LYS A 133 26.01 11.04 32.78
C LYS A 133 25.22 10.72 34.03
N GLN A 134 25.90 10.66 35.17
CA GLN A 134 25.28 10.61 36.48
C GLN A 134 24.60 11.95 36.76
N LEU A 135 23.27 11.94 36.92
CA LEU A 135 22.45 13.13 37.10
C LEU A 135 22.24 13.45 38.59
N LEU A 136 21.99 12.42 39.40
CA LEU A 136 21.74 12.54 40.83
C LEU A 136 22.14 11.24 41.54
N THR A 137 22.67 11.35 42.75
CA THR A 137 22.83 10.21 43.67
C THR A 137 22.33 10.59 45.05
N VAL A 138 21.54 9.70 45.64
CA VAL A 138 21.04 9.84 47.00
C VAL A 138 21.54 8.66 47.84
N ASP A 139 22.33 9.01 48.84
CA ASP A 139 22.84 8.05 49.82
C ASP A 139 21.78 7.76 50.89
N HIS A 140 21.66 6.49 51.27
CA HIS A 140 20.84 6.05 52.39
C HIS A 140 21.65 5.17 53.37
N GLU A 141 21.22 5.10 54.63
CA GLU A 141 21.99 4.45 55.70
C GLU A 141 22.15 2.92 55.46
N ALA A 142 23.37 2.42 55.73
CA ALA A 142 23.76 1.05 55.43
C ALA A 142 22.98 -0.01 56.22
N GLY A 143 22.57 -1.09 55.53
CA GLY A 143 21.92 -2.26 56.14
C GLY A 143 20.40 -2.33 55.93
N GLN A 144 19.86 -1.53 55.02
CA GLN A 144 18.44 -1.44 54.75
C GLN A 144 18.22 -1.69 53.25
N SER A 145 17.49 -2.76 52.90
CA SER A 145 17.28 -3.22 51.52
C SER A 145 16.50 -2.18 50.72
N ALA A 146 17.17 -1.31 49.97
CA ALA A 146 16.50 -0.30 49.15
C ALA A 146 16.04 -0.85 47.80
N VAL A 147 14.78 -0.56 47.52
CA VAL A 147 14.05 -0.87 46.30
C VAL A 147 13.46 0.45 45.82
N GLY A 148 13.80 0.82 44.59
CA GLY A 148 13.72 2.16 44.02
C GLY A 148 12.72 2.17 42.87
N TYR A 149 11.55 2.78 43.08
CA TYR A 149 10.51 2.86 42.06
C TYR A 149 10.18 4.32 41.70
N PHE A 150 9.93 4.59 40.40
CA PHE A 150 9.98 5.94 39.81
C PHE A 150 8.73 6.33 39.04
N GLU A 151 8.28 7.57 39.27
CA GLU A 151 7.33 8.21 38.37
C GLU A 151 7.60 9.72 38.27
N ALA A 152 8.04 10.15 37.10
CA ALA A 152 8.25 11.53 36.65
C ALA A 152 9.04 12.46 37.59
N ASP A 153 8.40 12.90 38.67
CA ASP A 153 8.88 13.92 39.59
C ASP A 153 9.44 13.33 40.90
N TYR A 154 9.12 12.08 41.23
CA TYR A 154 9.44 11.48 42.54
C TYR A 154 10.08 10.10 42.42
N PHE A 155 10.72 9.70 43.52
CA PHE A 155 11.14 8.33 43.71
C PHE A 155 11.02 7.82 45.13
N ALA A 156 10.71 6.53 45.30
CA ALA A 156 10.65 5.91 46.61
C ALA A 156 11.76 4.90 46.84
N ALA A 157 12.38 4.97 48.01
CA ALA A 157 13.21 3.92 48.57
C ALA A 157 12.44 3.21 49.70
N ALA A 158 12.13 1.93 49.51
CA ALA A 158 11.54 1.08 50.55
C ALA A 158 12.63 0.40 51.38
N THR A 159 12.38 0.17 52.67
CA THR A 159 13.23 -0.59 53.59
C THR A 159 12.35 -1.51 54.44
N GLU A 160 12.93 -2.42 55.22
CA GLU A 160 12.17 -3.32 56.09
C GLU A 160 11.21 -2.61 57.05
N ASN A 161 11.48 -1.35 57.42
CA ASN A 161 10.72 -0.63 58.46
C ASN A 161 10.06 0.67 57.99
N PHE A 162 10.40 1.17 56.80
CA PHE A 162 9.82 2.41 56.28
C PHE A 162 9.97 2.54 54.77
N VAL A 163 9.17 3.43 54.18
CA VAL A 163 9.32 3.92 52.80
C VAL A 163 9.64 5.41 52.84
N ARG A 164 10.63 5.86 52.07
CA ARG A 164 10.98 7.27 51.91
C ARG A 164 10.76 7.69 50.47
N VAL A 165 10.08 8.81 50.26
CA VAL A 165 9.85 9.41 48.94
C VAL A 165 10.70 10.67 48.81
N TYR A 166 11.41 10.79 47.70
CA TYR A 166 12.33 11.87 47.37
C TYR A 166 11.90 12.56 46.08
N ASP A 167 12.34 13.81 45.90
CA ASP A 167 12.24 14.53 44.64
C ASP A 167 13.33 14.06 43.66
N SER A 168 12.95 13.79 42.42
CA SER A 168 13.83 13.18 41.41
C SER A 168 14.81 14.16 40.76
N TYR A 169 14.66 15.48 41.00
CA TYR A 169 15.52 16.51 40.41
C TYR A 169 16.61 16.96 41.38
N ASP A 170 16.27 17.14 42.67
CA ASP A 170 17.19 17.64 43.68
C ASP A 170 17.55 16.63 44.79
N GLY A 171 16.92 15.45 44.80
CA GLY A 171 17.16 14.39 45.78
C GLY A 171 16.65 14.70 47.18
N ARG A 172 15.82 15.72 47.35
CA ARG A 172 15.27 16.12 48.64
C ARG A 172 14.25 15.10 49.13
N LEU A 173 14.36 14.69 50.40
CA LEU A 173 13.35 13.87 51.05
C LEU A 173 12.03 14.66 51.20
N LEU A 174 10.96 14.12 50.63
CA LEU A 174 9.61 14.70 50.66
C LEU A 174 8.76 14.09 51.77
N VAL A 175 8.72 12.75 51.85
CA VAL A 175 7.83 12.03 52.79
C VAL A 175 8.54 10.81 53.38
N HIS A 176 8.36 10.60 54.69
CA HIS A 176 8.84 9.41 55.41
C HIS A 176 7.65 8.65 55.99
N ILE A 177 7.48 7.39 55.58
CA ILE A 177 6.33 6.55 55.90
C ILE A 177 6.81 5.35 56.73
N PRO A 178 6.55 5.31 58.05
CA PRO A 178 6.92 4.15 58.86
C PRO A 178 5.96 2.99 58.57
N VAL A 179 6.43 1.99 57.82
CA VAL A 179 5.67 0.80 57.42
C VAL A 179 6.62 -0.39 57.32
N ARG A 180 6.26 -1.51 57.94
CA ARG A 180 7.08 -2.72 57.89
C ARG A 180 6.88 -3.42 56.55
N VAL A 181 7.87 -3.35 55.67
CA VAL A 181 7.81 -3.96 54.33
C VAL A 181 8.39 -5.37 54.40
N THR A 182 7.59 -6.38 54.02
CA THR A 182 7.98 -7.80 54.12
C THR A 182 8.47 -8.39 52.81
N SER A 183 8.29 -7.69 51.69
CA SER A 183 8.77 -8.09 50.37
C SER A 183 9.34 -6.85 49.68
N PRO A 184 10.48 -6.95 48.96
CA PRO A 184 11.10 -5.77 48.34
C PRO A 184 10.17 -5.08 47.33
N TYR A 185 9.19 -5.77 46.75
CA TYR A 185 8.34 -5.23 45.68
C TYR A 185 7.33 -4.20 46.19
N ALA A 186 7.50 -2.95 45.74
CA ALA A 186 6.48 -1.92 45.76
C ALA A 186 6.05 -1.61 44.32
N SER A 187 4.82 -1.19 44.08
CA SER A 187 4.38 -0.82 42.74
C SER A 187 3.61 0.49 42.82
N TRP A 188 3.80 1.36 41.83
CA TRP A 188 3.15 2.67 41.79
C TRP A 188 1.88 2.63 40.97
N LEU A 189 0.93 3.47 41.37
CA LEU A 189 -0.29 3.74 40.63
C LEU A 189 -0.42 5.25 40.43
N GLY A 190 0.15 5.73 39.34
CA GLY A 190 0.23 7.15 39.06
C GLY A 190 1.00 7.94 40.15
N ARG A 191 1.12 9.26 39.95
CA ARG A 191 1.95 10.16 40.78
C ARG A 191 1.54 10.28 42.26
N ARG A 192 0.58 9.49 42.76
CA ARG A 192 -0.13 9.75 44.03
C ARG A 192 -0.20 8.57 45.00
N HIS A 193 -0.02 7.33 44.54
CA HIS A 193 -0.27 6.12 45.35
C HIS A 193 0.85 5.08 45.20
N ILE A 194 1.28 4.50 46.32
CA ILE A 194 2.30 3.45 46.41
C ILE A 194 1.69 2.19 47.02
N PHE A 195 1.90 1.04 46.41
CA PHE A 195 1.45 -0.26 46.93
C PHE A 195 2.63 -1.01 47.52
N VAL A 196 2.53 -1.41 48.80
CA VAL A 196 3.57 -2.16 49.51
C VAL A 196 3.00 -3.40 50.19
N ILE A 197 3.80 -4.46 50.27
CA ILE A 197 3.42 -5.68 51.00
C ILE A 197 3.92 -5.58 52.43
N SER A 198 3.00 -5.63 53.40
CA SER A 198 3.27 -5.50 54.83
C SER A 198 2.45 -6.51 55.63
N ASN A 199 3.10 -7.43 56.36
CA ASN A 199 2.45 -8.34 57.32
C ASN A 199 1.18 -9.04 56.78
N ASN A 200 1.29 -9.70 55.62
CA ASN A 200 0.18 -10.41 54.96
C ASN A 200 -0.95 -9.49 54.45
N THR A 201 -0.68 -8.20 54.27
CA THR A 201 -1.57 -7.29 53.54
C THR A 201 -0.81 -6.52 52.47
N ILE A 202 -1.50 -6.23 51.37
CA ILE A 202 -1.06 -5.18 50.44
C ILE A 202 -1.64 -3.88 50.97
N LYS A 203 -0.81 -2.85 51.19
CA LYS A 203 -1.23 -1.52 51.62
C LYS A 203 -1.05 -0.52 50.49
N GLU A 204 -2.10 0.24 50.21
CA GLU A 204 -2.03 1.43 49.37
C GLU A 204 -1.71 2.63 50.25
N LEU A 205 -0.63 3.34 49.93
CA LEU A 205 -0.13 4.49 50.67
C LEU A 205 -0.22 5.74 49.79
N LYS A 206 -0.79 6.82 50.34
CA LYS A 206 -0.85 8.09 49.62
C LYS A 206 0.48 8.84 49.75
N VAL A 207 1.08 9.21 48.62
CA VAL A 207 2.40 9.86 48.55
C VAL A 207 2.43 11.19 49.30
N SER A 208 1.39 12.01 49.17
CA SER A 208 1.36 13.36 49.75
C SER A 208 1.27 13.40 51.28
N THR A 209 0.74 12.34 51.91
CA THR A 209 0.41 12.32 53.35
C THR A 209 1.06 11.16 54.10
N GLY A 210 1.54 10.13 53.41
CA GLY A 210 2.07 8.91 54.01
C GLY A 210 1.01 8.03 54.69
N SER A 211 -0.27 8.33 54.51
CA SER A 211 -1.38 7.60 55.13
C SER A 211 -1.81 6.40 54.30
N THR A 212 -2.16 5.29 54.95
CA THR A 212 -2.80 4.14 54.29
C THR A 212 -4.20 4.50 53.80
N VAL A 213 -4.46 4.27 52.52
CA VAL A 213 -5.74 4.50 51.83
C VAL A 213 -6.60 3.25 51.86
N ALA A 214 -6.00 2.10 51.54
CA ALA A 214 -6.67 0.81 51.47
C ALA A 214 -5.73 -0.34 51.84
N GLU A 215 -6.30 -1.47 52.30
CA GLU A 215 -5.56 -2.69 52.64
C GLU A 215 -6.27 -3.93 52.09
N TRP A 216 -5.52 -4.83 51.45
CA TRP A 216 -6.03 -6.11 50.94
C TRP A 216 -5.34 -7.28 51.65
N PRO A 217 -6.09 -8.24 52.23
CA PRO A 217 -5.51 -9.39 52.90
C PRO A 217 -4.97 -10.41 51.90
N VAL A 218 -3.69 -10.76 52.02
CA VAL A 218 -3.00 -11.70 51.13
C VAL A 218 -2.27 -12.81 51.90
N PRO A 219 -2.21 -14.05 51.38
CA PRO A 219 -1.49 -15.12 52.05
C PRO A 219 0.02 -14.86 52.07
N TYR A 220 0.67 -15.16 53.21
CA TYR A 220 2.13 -15.07 53.34
C TYR A 220 2.83 -15.98 52.32
N SER A 221 3.85 -15.45 51.64
CA SER A 221 4.69 -16.20 50.71
C SER A 221 6.09 -15.58 50.68
N GLU A 222 7.12 -16.40 50.85
CA GLU A 222 8.54 -15.98 50.86
C GLU A 222 8.97 -15.36 49.52
N HIS A 223 8.34 -15.75 48.42
CA HIS A 223 8.60 -15.25 47.06
C HIS A 223 7.35 -14.58 46.46
N SER A 224 6.77 -13.61 47.16
CA SER A 224 5.62 -12.85 46.66
C SER A 224 6.03 -11.68 45.76
N CYS A 225 5.42 -11.60 44.59
CA CYS A 225 5.54 -10.47 43.65
C CYS A 225 4.17 -9.80 43.46
N ILE A 226 4.18 -8.48 43.32
CA ILE A 226 3.01 -7.66 42.98
C ILE A 226 3.24 -7.03 41.61
N ALA A 227 2.18 -6.94 40.80
CA ALA A 227 2.17 -6.18 39.57
C ALA A 227 0.86 -5.39 39.44
N LEU A 228 0.94 -4.18 38.90
CA LEU A 228 -0.19 -3.29 38.67
C LEU A 228 -0.36 -3.01 37.16
N PRO A 229 -1.60 -3.03 36.65
CA PRO A 229 -1.94 -2.62 35.30
C PRO A 229 -2.02 -1.09 35.21
N LYS A 230 -1.77 -0.55 34.02
CA LYS A 230 -1.77 0.89 33.72
C LYS A 230 -3.17 1.53 33.81
N HIS A 231 -4.23 0.78 33.54
CA HIS A 231 -5.64 1.20 33.58
C HIS A 231 -6.29 1.04 34.96
N GLU A 232 -5.50 0.77 36.01
CA GLU A 232 -5.86 0.96 37.43
C GLU A 232 -7.05 0.15 37.98
N LYS A 233 -7.43 -0.94 37.31
CA LYS A 233 -8.63 -1.70 37.67
C LYS A 233 -8.41 -2.87 38.63
N PHE A 234 -7.25 -3.53 38.57
CA PHE A 234 -6.96 -4.73 39.37
C PHE A 234 -5.53 -4.75 39.93
N ILE A 235 -5.29 -5.46 41.03
CA ILE A 235 -3.95 -5.81 41.52
C ILE A 235 -3.69 -7.28 41.22
N ALA A 236 -2.57 -7.63 40.59
CA ALA A 236 -2.10 -9.00 40.50
C ALA A 236 -1.08 -9.30 41.61
N TYR A 237 -1.39 -10.27 42.46
CA TYR A 237 -0.52 -10.74 43.54
C TYR A 237 -0.18 -12.21 43.35
N SER A 238 1.11 -12.54 43.31
CA SER A 238 1.58 -13.92 43.26
C SER A 238 1.84 -14.49 44.65
N ALA A 239 1.32 -15.70 44.88
CA ALA A 239 1.58 -16.52 46.05
C ALA A 239 2.03 -17.92 45.61
N LYS A 240 2.53 -18.72 46.56
CA LYS A 240 3.09 -20.07 46.36
C LYS A 240 2.40 -20.96 45.31
N HIS A 241 1.07 -20.90 45.18
CA HIS A 241 0.29 -21.75 44.27
C HIS A 241 -0.55 -20.99 43.22
N GLY A 242 -0.22 -19.73 42.91
CA GLY A 242 -0.95 -18.99 41.87
C GLY A 242 -0.92 -17.47 41.95
N VAL A 243 -1.56 -16.84 40.98
CA VAL A 243 -1.76 -15.37 40.92
C VAL A 243 -3.20 -15.04 41.27
N THR A 244 -3.40 -14.19 42.28
CA THR A 244 -4.70 -13.66 42.69
C THR A 244 -4.88 -12.26 42.14
N PHE A 245 -6.05 -12.00 41.54
CA PHE A 245 -6.46 -10.67 41.10
C PHE A 245 -7.45 -10.07 42.09
N TRP A 246 -7.19 -8.84 42.51
CA TRP A 246 -8.04 -8.05 43.39
C TRP A 246 -8.62 -6.85 42.66
N ASP A 247 -9.92 -6.62 42.74
CA ASP A 247 -10.54 -5.40 42.21
C ASP A 247 -10.24 -4.22 43.14
N MET A 248 -9.72 -3.14 42.57
CA MET A 248 -9.36 -1.92 43.30
C MET A 248 -10.59 -1.14 43.79
N SER A 249 -11.70 -1.20 43.06
CA SER A 249 -12.92 -0.47 43.38
C SER A 249 -13.78 -1.20 44.42
N GLU A 250 -13.89 -2.53 44.28
CA GLU A 250 -14.75 -3.35 45.14
C GLU A 250 -14.01 -3.93 46.36
N HIS A 251 -12.67 -3.89 46.38
CA HIS A 251 -11.81 -4.52 47.40
C HIS A 251 -12.05 -6.03 47.56
N THR A 252 -12.51 -6.70 46.50
CA THR A 252 -12.81 -8.14 46.48
C THR A 252 -11.86 -8.92 45.60
N LYS A 253 -11.72 -10.22 45.88
CA LYS A 253 -10.98 -11.16 45.03
C LYS A 253 -11.81 -11.46 43.77
N SER A 254 -11.29 -11.08 42.60
CA SER A 254 -12.00 -11.18 41.32
C SER A 254 -11.66 -12.46 40.56
N ALA A 255 -10.38 -12.84 40.54
CA ALA A 255 -9.92 -14.02 39.79
C ALA A 255 -8.70 -14.68 40.46
N PHE A 256 -8.46 -15.94 40.11
CA PHE A 256 -7.32 -16.72 40.59
C PHE A 256 -6.80 -17.61 39.46
N ILE A 257 -5.51 -17.53 39.18
CA ILE A 257 -4.79 -18.42 38.28
C ILE A 257 -4.00 -19.40 39.15
N GLU A 258 -4.36 -20.68 39.11
CA GLU A 258 -3.64 -21.71 39.83
C GLU A 258 -2.35 -22.11 39.07
N ARG A 259 -1.23 -22.15 39.79
CA ARG A 259 0.06 -22.66 39.26
C ARG A 259 0.59 -23.73 40.22
N PRO A 260 1.06 -24.88 39.69
CA PRO A 260 1.58 -25.96 40.52
C PRO A 260 2.96 -25.65 41.12
N LEU A 261 3.70 -24.74 40.50
CA LEU A 261 5.07 -24.36 40.88
C LEU A 261 5.11 -22.91 41.36
N GLU A 262 6.08 -22.62 42.23
CA GLU A 262 6.32 -21.29 42.78
C GLU A 262 6.69 -20.30 41.67
N ILE A 263 6.15 -19.09 41.79
CA ILE A 263 6.25 -18.02 40.79
C ILE A 263 7.45 -17.14 41.14
N SER A 264 8.34 -16.88 40.17
CA SER A 264 9.54 -16.06 40.37
C SER A 264 9.33 -14.58 40.03
N SER A 265 8.46 -14.31 39.04
CA SER A 265 8.19 -12.96 38.51
C SER A 265 6.83 -12.92 37.78
N ILE A 266 6.16 -11.76 37.83
CA ILE A 266 4.94 -11.45 37.07
C ILE A 266 5.08 -10.07 36.41
N ALA A 267 4.54 -9.88 35.22
CA ALA A 267 4.59 -8.58 34.51
C ALA A 267 3.36 -8.39 33.62
N PHE A 268 2.69 -7.24 33.73
CA PHE A 268 1.65 -6.84 32.78
C PHE A 268 2.27 -6.29 31.49
N SER A 269 1.60 -6.50 30.36
CA SER A 269 1.92 -5.78 29.13
C SER A 269 1.53 -4.30 29.27
N PRO A 270 2.24 -3.37 28.60
CA PRO A 270 1.96 -1.93 28.69
C PRO A 270 0.55 -1.48 28.25
N ASP A 271 -0.16 -2.35 27.52
CA ASP A 271 -1.54 -2.16 27.06
C ASP A 271 -2.58 -2.86 27.95
N ASP A 272 -2.14 -3.50 29.05
CA ASP A 272 -2.95 -4.30 29.98
C ASP A 272 -3.75 -5.45 29.35
N GLN A 273 -3.40 -5.86 28.14
CA GLN A 273 -4.08 -6.96 27.43
C GLN A 273 -3.47 -8.33 27.73
N SER A 274 -2.30 -8.37 28.37
CA SER A 274 -1.59 -9.62 28.65
C SER A 274 -0.87 -9.57 30.00
N LEU A 275 -0.75 -10.74 30.64
CA LEU A 275 0.04 -10.94 31.85
C LEU A 275 1.04 -12.08 31.60
N ALA A 276 2.34 -11.80 31.77
CA ALA A 276 3.37 -12.83 31.79
C ALA A 276 3.58 -13.33 33.24
N ILE A 277 3.67 -14.65 33.42
CA ILE A 277 3.90 -15.31 34.70
C ILE A 277 5.06 -16.28 34.54
N CYS A 278 6.13 -16.12 35.31
CA CYS A 278 7.29 -17.03 35.32
C CYS A 278 7.28 -17.95 36.53
N GLY A 279 7.46 -19.26 36.32
CA GLY A 279 7.77 -20.19 37.40
C GLY A 279 9.27 -20.23 37.73
N LEU A 280 9.63 -20.79 38.89
CA LEU A 280 11.02 -21.11 39.25
C LEU A 280 11.70 -22.12 38.31
N ASP A 281 10.91 -22.87 37.55
CA ASP A 281 11.36 -23.75 36.46
C ASP A 281 11.84 -22.98 35.22
N GLY A 282 11.55 -21.68 35.13
CA GLY A 282 11.83 -20.82 33.98
C GLY A 282 10.82 -20.95 32.85
N GLU A 283 9.69 -21.63 33.08
CA GLU A 283 8.54 -21.63 32.19
C GLU A 283 7.78 -20.31 32.35
N VAL A 284 7.51 -19.64 31.23
CA VAL A 284 6.75 -18.41 31.18
C VAL A 284 5.46 -18.63 30.44
N THR A 285 4.35 -18.38 31.14
CA THR A 285 3.02 -18.43 30.56
C THR A 285 2.51 -17.02 30.34
N ILE A 286 2.09 -16.71 29.13
CA ILE A 286 1.39 -15.47 28.82
C ILE A 286 -0.11 -15.73 28.92
N GLN A 287 -0.80 -14.87 29.65
CA GLN A 287 -2.24 -14.93 29.88
C GLN A 287 -2.89 -13.73 29.23
N ASP A 288 -3.72 -13.97 28.22
CA ASP A 288 -4.54 -12.91 27.64
C ASP A 288 -5.57 -12.42 28.67
N LEU A 289 -5.67 -11.11 28.79
CA LEU A 289 -6.57 -10.41 29.69
C LEU A 289 -7.68 -9.75 28.88
N LYS A 290 -8.92 -9.87 29.35
CA LYS A 290 -10.05 -9.11 28.82
C LYS A 290 -10.66 -8.29 29.94
N ASP A 291 -10.77 -6.99 29.71
CA ASP A 291 -11.24 -6.01 30.71
C ASP A 291 -10.44 -6.05 32.03
N GLY A 292 -9.16 -6.45 31.98
CA GLY A 292 -8.22 -6.54 33.12
C GLY A 292 -8.22 -7.87 33.88
N LEU A 293 -9.04 -8.85 33.47
CA LEU A 293 -9.13 -10.16 34.11
C LEU A 293 -8.67 -11.30 33.19
N PRO A 294 -8.12 -12.39 33.75
CA PRO A 294 -7.64 -13.51 32.97
C PRO A 294 -8.79 -14.24 32.29
N LEU A 295 -8.65 -14.51 30.99
CA LEU A 295 -9.56 -15.39 30.26
C LEU A 295 -9.42 -16.82 30.79
N CYS A 296 -10.53 -17.52 31.08
CA CYS A 296 -10.50 -18.91 31.58
C CYS A 296 -9.80 -19.91 30.62
N TYR A 297 -9.53 -19.51 29.38
CA TYR A 297 -8.74 -20.26 28.42
C TYR A 297 -7.83 -19.27 27.66
N SER A 298 -6.55 -19.21 28.05
CA SER A 298 -5.51 -18.52 27.28
C SER A 298 -5.04 -19.42 26.14
N THR A 299 -5.01 -18.87 24.92
CA THR A 299 -4.45 -19.50 23.72
C THR A 299 -2.98 -19.17 23.50
N ALA A 300 -2.40 -18.32 24.35
CA ALA A 300 -1.06 -17.80 24.16
C ALA A 300 0.04 -18.87 24.37
N PRO A 301 1.17 -18.74 23.67
CA PRO A 301 2.28 -19.69 23.73
C PRO A 301 2.89 -19.76 25.15
N CYS A 302 3.26 -20.96 25.58
CA CYS A 302 4.18 -21.12 26.72
C CYS A 302 5.59 -20.85 26.19
N ILE A 303 6.25 -19.83 26.73
CA ILE A 303 7.59 -19.41 26.33
C ILE A 303 8.54 -19.86 27.44
N HIS A 304 9.48 -20.75 27.15
CA HIS A 304 10.54 -21.08 28.12
C HIS A 304 11.63 -20.02 28.05
N ILE A 305 11.91 -19.32 29.16
CA ILE A 305 12.96 -18.29 29.22
C ILE A 305 14.22 -18.80 29.96
N ALA A 306 14.15 -19.95 30.64
CA ALA A 306 15.32 -20.64 31.14
C ALA A 306 15.39 -22.09 30.64
N ASP A 307 16.57 -22.49 30.15
CA ASP A 307 17.00 -23.89 30.30
C ASP A 307 17.48 -24.03 31.74
N THR A 308 16.58 -24.35 32.66
CA THR A 308 17.03 -25.05 33.86
C THR A 308 17.57 -26.40 33.39
N ALA A 309 18.75 -26.76 33.86
CA ALA A 309 19.36 -28.05 33.60
C ALA A 309 18.41 -29.17 34.06
N ILE A 310 17.59 -29.67 33.14
CA ILE A 310 16.90 -30.96 33.25
C ILE A 310 17.31 -31.82 32.05
N GLU A 311 18.62 -31.85 31.74
CA GLU A 311 19.22 -33.02 31.09
C GLU A 311 19.48 -34.15 32.10
N GLY A 312 19.05 -34.01 33.37
CA GLY A 312 19.22 -35.01 34.43
C GLY A 312 17.98 -35.81 34.84
N CYS A 313 16.75 -35.39 34.47
CA CYS A 313 15.52 -36.12 34.85
C CYS A 313 14.71 -36.69 33.68
N LEU A 314 15.21 -36.60 32.44
CA LEU A 314 14.58 -37.24 31.28
C LEU A 314 15.20 -38.60 30.91
N VAL A 315 16.18 -39.08 31.68
CA VAL A 315 16.72 -40.46 31.53
C VAL A 315 16.04 -41.47 32.47
N ASP A 316 15.32 -41.02 33.51
CA ASP A 316 14.61 -41.93 34.43
C ASP A 316 13.08 -42.04 34.19
N ALA A 317 12.57 -41.36 33.15
CA ALA A 317 11.15 -41.43 32.77
C ALA A 317 10.85 -42.30 31.53
N GLU A 318 11.86 -42.96 30.95
CA GLU A 318 11.66 -44.03 29.95
C GLU A 318 11.33 -45.39 30.60
N ALA A 319 11.40 -45.51 31.93
CA ALA A 319 11.23 -46.78 32.63
C ALA A 319 9.80 -47.14 33.11
N PRO A 320 8.78 -46.26 33.22
CA PRO A 320 7.43 -46.71 33.61
C PRO A 320 6.37 -46.66 32.51
N LEU A 321 6.64 -46.11 31.31
CA LEU A 321 5.62 -45.96 30.27
C LEU A 321 5.48 -47.17 29.32
N THR A 322 6.52 -48.02 29.22
CA THR A 322 6.45 -49.30 28.53
C THR A 322 5.76 -50.39 29.39
N ASP A 323 5.87 -50.31 30.72
CA ASP A 323 5.23 -51.27 31.64
C ASP A 323 3.72 -51.01 31.87
N ALA A 324 3.25 -49.78 31.69
CA ALA A 324 1.82 -49.47 31.81
C ALA A 324 0.99 -49.91 30.58
N ILE A 325 1.62 -50.18 29.44
CA ILE A 325 0.95 -50.63 28.20
C ILE A 325 0.76 -52.15 28.17
N SER A 326 1.51 -52.92 28.99
CA SER A 326 1.46 -54.39 28.98
C SER A 326 0.44 -55.01 29.95
N THR A 327 -0.11 -54.24 30.90
CA THR A 327 -0.87 -54.79 32.04
C THR A 327 -2.34 -54.37 32.16
N SER A 328 -2.93 -53.69 31.17
CA SER A 328 -4.36 -53.32 31.22
C SER A 328 -5.27 -54.16 30.30
N HIS A 329 -5.17 -55.49 30.42
CA HIS A 329 -6.29 -56.38 30.12
C HIS A 329 -7.16 -56.51 31.38
N TYR A 330 -7.93 -55.48 31.75
CA TYR A 330 -9.04 -55.66 32.68
C TYR A 330 -10.22 -54.76 32.32
N GLN A 331 -11.36 -55.42 32.13
CA GLN A 331 -12.67 -54.85 31.89
C GLN A 331 -13.11 -53.96 33.06
N GLY A 332 -13.74 -52.83 32.75
CA GLY A 332 -14.64 -52.14 33.68
C GLY A 332 -14.30 -50.66 33.96
N ASN A 333 -15.14 -49.76 33.43
CA ASN A 333 -15.51 -48.45 33.97
C ASN A 333 -14.45 -47.68 34.80
N HIS A 334 -13.50 -47.02 34.13
CA HIS A 334 -12.77 -45.89 34.70
C HIS A 334 -12.70 -44.71 33.71
N ALA A 335 -13.62 -43.77 33.85
CA ALA A 335 -13.65 -42.50 33.11
C ALA A 335 -12.53 -41.47 33.44
N PRO A 336 -11.85 -41.45 34.61
CA PRO A 336 -10.93 -40.36 34.92
C PRO A 336 -9.52 -40.48 34.28
N ALA A 337 -9.06 -41.69 33.94
CA ALA A 337 -7.72 -41.88 33.37
C ALA A 337 -7.60 -41.38 31.91
N ASN A 338 -8.65 -41.55 31.10
CA ASN A 338 -8.67 -41.10 29.71
C ASN A 338 -8.73 -39.57 29.56
N ILE A 339 -9.33 -38.85 30.52
CA ILE A 339 -9.43 -37.37 30.48
C ILE A 339 -8.05 -36.72 30.69
N SER A 340 -7.24 -37.26 31.60
CA SER A 340 -5.88 -36.79 31.85
C SER A 340 -4.97 -37.02 30.64
N LEU A 341 -5.06 -38.20 30.01
CA LEU A 341 -4.30 -38.52 28.80
C LEU A 341 -4.69 -37.62 27.62
N VAL A 342 -5.98 -37.37 27.40
CA VAL A 342 -6.47 -36.46 26.34
C VAL A 342 -5.91 -35.04 26.52
N ARG A 343 -5.87 -34.52 27.76
CA ARG A 343 -5.31 -33.20 28.04
C ARG A 343 -3.80 -33.13 27.76
N VAL A 344 -3.06 -34.17 28.13
CA VAL A 344 -1.61 -34.25 27.87
C VAL A 344 -1.33 -34.28 26.37
N LEU A 345 -2.06 -35.11 25.61
CA LEU A 345 -1.92 -35.20 24.15
C LEU A 345 -2.26 -33.88 23.45
N ILE A 346 -3.30 -33.17 23.88
CA ILE A 346 -3.63 -31.84 23.33
C ILE A 346 -2.47 -30.86 23.58
N LYS A 347 -1.93 -30.82 24.81
CA LYS A 347 -0.80 -29.92 25.15
C LYS A 347 0.45 -30.27 24.34
N ARG A 348 0.80 -31.56 24.27
CA ARG A 348 1.96 -32.05 23.51
C ARG A 348 1.83 -31.76 22.01
N SER A 349 0.63 -31.93 21.44
CA SER A 349 0.32 -31.53 20.07
C SER A 349 0.56 -30.02 19.84
N LYS A 350 0.23 -29.14 20.80
CA LYS A 350 0.55 -27.71 20.69
C LYS A 350 2.06 -27.45 20.64
N VAL A 351 2.83 -28.13 21.48
CA VAL A 351 4.30 -28.01 21.52
C VAL A 351 4.89 -28.47 20.18
N TYR A 352 4.47 -29.64 19.68
CA TYR A 352 4.90 -30.12 18.36
C TYR A 352 4.55 -29.16 17.22
N LEU A 353 3.40 -28.48 17.26
CA LEU A 353 3.05 -27.46 16.26
C LEU A 353 3.93 -26.21 16.36
N ALA A 354 4.34 -25.81 17.57
CA ALA A 354 5.27 -24.71 17.77
C ALA A 354 6.67 -25.05 17.23
N ASP A 355 7.09 -26.30 17.40
CA ASP A 355 8.38 -26.83 16.91
C ASP A 355 8.37 -27.18 15.41
N GLY A 356 7.23 -27.00 14.71
CA GLY A 356 7.07 -27.34 13.30
C GLY A 356 6.92 -28.84 12.99
N LEU A 357 6.82 -29.70 14.01
CA LEU A 357 6.66 -31.15 13.92
C LEU A 357 5.18 -31.55 13.70
N TRP A 358 4.62 -31.17 12.55
CA TRP A 358 3.20 -31.34 12.24
C TRP A 358 2.75 -32.82 12.16
N GLU A 359 3.62 -33.75 11.78
CA GLU A 359 3.30 -35.20 11.74
C GLU A 359 3.01 -35.77 13.14
N LEU A 360 3.87 -35.43 14.10
CA LEU A 360 3.71 -35.85 15.50
C LEU A 360 2.49 -35.17 16.14
N ALA A 361 2.27 -33.89 15.83
CA ALA A 361 1.07 -33.17 16.25
C ALA A 361 -0.21 -33.80 15.69
N LEU A 362 -0.19 -34.27 14.44
CA LEU A 362 -1.31 -34.95 13.79
C LEU A 362 -1.57 -36.33 14.41
N ASN A 363 -0.52 -37.08 14.75
CA ASN A 363 -0.65 -38.36 15.44
C ASN A 363 -1.32 -38.18 16.81
N ASP A 364 -0.88 -37.18 17.58
CA ASP A 364 -1.49 -36.85 18.87
C ASP A 364 -2.96 -36.40 18.70
N ALA A 365 -3.27 -35.60 17.68
CA ALA A 365 -4.62 -35.18 17.38
C ALA A 365 -5.54 -36.36 17.01
N ASN A 366 -5.07 -37.28 16.15
CA ASN A 366 -5.81 -38.50 15.82
C ASN A 366 -6.01 -39.38 17.05
N LYS A 367 -5.02 -39.49 17.93
CA LYS A 367 -5.16 -40.25 19.18
C LYS A 367 -6.18 -39.64 20.13
N VAL A 368 -6.26 -38.31 20.20
CA VAL A 368 -7.32 -37.61 20.94
C VAL A 368 -8.70 -37.92 20.35
N ILE A 369 -8.83 -37.95 19.03
CA ILE A 369 -10.09 -38.29 18.35
C ILE A 369 -10.49 -39.75 18.62
N GLU A 370 -9.54 -40.69 18.62
CA GLU A 370 -9.80 -42.09 18.97
C GLU A 370 -10.31 -42.24 20.41
N LEU A 371 -9.67 -41.55 21.36
CA LEU A 371 -10.02 -41.63 22.78
C LEU A 371 -11.33 -40.89 23.11
N ASN A 372 -11.64 -39.82 22.38
CA ASN A 372 -12.88 -39.06 22.54
C ASN A 372 -13.38 -38.47 21.20
N PRO A 373 -14.14 -39.25 20.40
CA PRO A 373 -14.64 -38.82 19.10
C PRO A 373 -15.64 -37.65 19.16
N SER A 374 -16.22 -37.40 20.34
CA SER A 374 -17.21 -36.35 20.59
C SER A 374 -16.58 -35.00 20.93
N SER A 375 -15.28 -34.99 21.28
CA SER A 375 -14.57 -33.76 21.64
C SER A 375 -14.21 -32.94 20.40
N PRO A 376 -14.54 -31.64 20.36
CA PRO A 376 -14.13 -30.77 19.26
C PRO A 376 -12.61 -30.53 19.23
N TRP A 377 -11.91 -30.66 20.36
CA TRP A 377 -10.50 -30.29 20.50
C TRP A 377 -9.53 -31.20 19.74
N GLY A 378 -9.88 -32.47 19.56
CA GLY A 378 -9.10 -33.37 18.70
C GLY A 378 -9.11 -32.90 17.24
N TYR A 379 -10.29 -32.49 16.74
CA TYR A 379 -10.46 -31.98 15.38
C TYR A 379 -9.81 -30.60 15.19
N GLU A 380 -9.84 -29.75 16.21
CA GLU A 380 -9.12 -28.47 16.22
C GLU A 380 -7.60 -28.66 16.07
N ARG A 381 -7.01 -29.57 16.86
CA ARG A 381 -5.57 -29.90 16.76
C ARG A 381 -5.22 -30.52 15.41
N LYS A 382 -6.10 -31.40 14.90
CA LYS A 382 -5.95 -32.01 13.57
C LYS A 382 -5.97 -30.96 12.46
N HIS A 383 -6.90 -30.00 12.53
CA HIS A 383 -6.95 -28.86 11.62
C HIS A 383 -5.65 -28.07 11.66
N ALA A 384 -5.16 -27.69 12.85
CA ALA A 384 -3.94 -26.90 12.99
C ALA A 384 -2.70 -27.63 12.44
N ALA A 385 -2.59 -28.94 12.65
CA ALA A 385 -1.51 -29.76 12.09
C ALA A 385 -1.57 -29.84 10.56
N LEU A 386 -2.74 -30.12 9.99
CA LEU A 386 -2.92 -30.19 8.53
C LEU A 386 -2.71 -28.83 7.85
N HIS A 387 -3.15 -27.74 8.49
CA HIS A 387 -2.91 -26.38 7.99
C HIS A 387 -1.41 -26.07 7.90
N LYS A 388 -0.64 -26.42 8.94
CA LYS A 388 0.82 -26.25 8.96
C LYS A 388 1.54 -27.18 7.96
N ALA A 389 0.98 -28.36 7.70
CA ALA A 389 1.48 -29.30 6.70
C ALA A 389 1.20 -28.85 5.24
N GLY A 390 0.34 -27.84 5.03
CA GLY A 390 -0.09 -27.39 3.70
C GLY A 390 -1.23 -28.22 3.09
N ASP A 391 -1.78 -29.18 3.82
CA ASP A 391 -2.94 -29.99 3.41
C ASP A 391 -4.26 -29.28 3.80
N TYR A 392 -4.54 -28.21 3.09
CA TYR A 392 -5.64 -27.30 3.41
C TYR A 392 -7.03 -27.93 3.22
N ASP A 393 -7.22 -28.83 2.26
CA ASP A 393 -8.52 -29.47 2.03
C ASP A 393 -8.93 -30.33 3.22
N ASN A 394 -8.01 -31.17 3.71
CA ASN A 394 -8.25 -31.97 4.91
C ASN A 394 -8.31 -31.12 6.18
N ALA A 395 -7.56 -30.02 6.24
CA ALA A 395 -7.66 -29.06 7.34
C ALA A 395 -9.06 -28.44 7.42
N VAL A 396 -9.63 -27.97 6.30
CA VAL A 396 -10.98 -27.38 6.26
C VAL A 396 -12.03 -28.42 6.64
N ASN A 397 -11.94 -29.65 6.14
CA ASN A 397 -12.86 -30.74 6.51
C ASN A 397 -12.81 -31.07 8.02
N ALA A 398 -11.60 -31.12 8.60
CA ALA A 398 -11.43 -31.32 10.05
C ALA A 398 -12.09 -30.18 10.85
N PHE A 399 -11.99 -28.93 10.36
CA PHE A 399 -12.62 -27.77 10.99
C PHE A 399 -14.14 -27.78 10.86
N GLU A 400 -14.70 -28.13 9.70
CA GLU A 400 -16.15 -28.29 9.53
C GLU A 400 -16.70 -29.40 10.45
N THR A 401 -15.96 -30.49 10.59
CA THR A 401 -16.28 -31.57 11.53
C THR A 401 -16.24 -31.05 12.98
N MET A 402 -15.24 -30.26 13.36
CA MET A 402 -15.15 -29.61 14.67
C MET A 402 -16.41 -28.77 14.96
N LEU A 403 -16.80 -27.89 14.04
CA LEU A 403 -17.98 -27.04 14.19
C LEU A 403 -19.26 -27.87 14.36
N SER A 404 -19.40 -28.94 13.58
CA SER A 404 -20.50 -29.90 13.71
C SER A 404 -20.55 -30.51 15.12
N LYS A 405 -19.41 -30.99 15.65
CA LYS A 405 -19.34 -31.54 17.01
C LYS A 405 -19.63 -30.50 18.09
N MET A 406 -19.19 -29.25 17.92
CA MET A 406 -19.51 -28.17 18.86
C MET A 406 -21.00 -27.87 18.91
N SER A 407 -21.68 -27.88 17.76
CA SER A 407 -23.14 -27.65 17.69
C SER A 407 -23.96 -28.77 18.34
N GLN A 408 -23.47 -30.01 18.24
CA GLN A 408 -24.09 -31.22 18.80
C GLN A 408 -23.71 -31.51 20.26
N SER A 409 -22.77 -30.74 20.83
CA SER A 409 -22.28 -30.96 22.19
C SER A 409 -23.39 -30.80 23.23
N THR A 410 -23.40 -31.65 24.25
CA THR A 410 -24.32 -31.55 25.40
C THR A 410 -23.98 -30.39 26.34
N ASP A 411 -22.74 -29.88 26.28
CA ASP A 411 -22.27 -28.76 27.09
C ASP A 411 -22.73 -27.39 26.52
N PRO A 412 -23.53 -26.60 27.26
CA PRO A 412 -23.97 -25.28 26.83
C PRO A 412 -22.83 -24.27 26.61
N CYS A 413 -21.69 -24.40 27.30
CA CYS A 413 -20.54 -23.52 27.12
C CYS A 413 -19.89 -23.74 25.74
N ILE A 414 -19.75 -25.00 25.31
CA ILE A 414 -19.21 -25.36 23.99
C ILE A 414 -20.14 -24.86 22.87
N ARG A 415 -21.46 -25.00 23.05
CA ARG A 415 -22.44 -24.46 22.09
C ARG A 415 -22.40 -22.93 22.00
N LYS A 416 -22.15 -22.22 23.10
CA LYS A 416 -21.97 -20.76 23.09
C LYS A 416 -20.66 -20.37 22.39
N LEU A 417 -19.60 -21.15 22.58
CA LEU A 417 -18.30 -20.93 21.95
C LEU A 417 -18.33 -21.10 20.43
N HIS A 418 -19.17 -22.01 19.90
CA HIS A 418 -19.39 -22.17 18.45
C HIS A 418 -19.68 -20.84 17.73
N ARG A 419 -20.31 -19.86 18.39
CA ARG A 419 -20.62 -18.54 17.82
C ARG A 419 -19.37 -17.67 17.53
N HIS A 420 -18.22 -18.01 18.09
CA HIS A 420 -16.96 -17.28 17.88
C HIS A 420 -16.16 -17.79 16.68
N TYR A 421 -16.60 -18.89 16.06
CA TYR A 421 -15.96 -19.44 14.87
C TYR A 421 -16.78 -19.11 13.63
N ILE A 422 -16.07 -18.90 12.53
CA ILE A 422 -16.65 -18.56 11.23
C ILE A 422 -16.78 -19.83 10.42
N ASN A 423 -17.97 -20.06 9.86
CA ASN A 423 -18.18 -21.18 8.96
C ASN A 423 -17.36 -20.95 7.67
N PRO A 424 -16.58 -21.93 7.18
CA PRO A 424 -15.82 -21.82 5.93
C PRO A 424 -16.65 -21.39 4.71
N THR A 425 -17.96 -21.67 4.71
CA THR A 425 -18.90 -21.23 3.66
C THR A 425 -19.06 -19.71 3.62
N ASN A 426 -19.03 -19.04 4.77
CA ASN A 426 -19.08 -17.58 4.85
C ASN A 426 -17.81 -16.98 4.27
N THR A 427 -16.64 -17.50 4.67
CA THR A 427 -15.34 -17.11 4.12
C THR A 427 -15.30 -17.29 2.61
N ARG A 428 -15.78 -18.44 2.10
CA ARG A 428 -15.89 -18.72 0.66
C ARG A 428 -16.72 -17.68 -0.07
N THR A 429 -17.83 -17.23 0.53
CA THR A 429 -18.70 -16.21 -0.05
C THR A 429 -18.02 -14.85 -0.14
N VAL A 430 -17.26 -14.47 0.90
CA VAL A 430 -16.47 -13.22 0.91
C VAL A 430 -15.37 -13.27 -0.15
N ILE A 431 -14.61 -14.38 -0.21
CA ILE A 431 -13.56 -14.55 -1.21
C ILE A 431 -14.15 -14.48 -2.63
N ARG A 432 -15.29 -15.15 -2.90
CA ARG A 432 -15.96 -15.09 -4.21
C ARG A 432 -16.35 -13.66 -4.61
N ARG A 433 -16.79 -12.83 -3.65
CA ARG A 433 -17.07 -11.41 -3.90
C ARG A 433 -15.80 -10.64 -4.26
N ALA A 434 -14.70 -10.89 -3.55
CA ALA A 434 -13.40 -10.29 -3.86
C ALA A 434 -12.91 -10.70 -5.26
N VAL A 435 -13.07 -11.98 -5.62
CA VAL A 435 -12.75 -12.51 -6.96
C VAL A 435 -13.54 -11.78 -8.04
N GLN A 436 -14.86 -11.65 -7.87
CA GLN A 436 -15.72 -10.93 -8.81
C GLN A 436 -15.28 -9.47 -8.99
N HIS A 437 -14.84 -8.83 -7.92
CA HIS A 437 -14.30 -7.47 -7.98
C HIS A 437 -12.98 -7.42 -8.76
N ALA A 438 -12.03 -8.32 -8.46
CA ALA A 438 -10.72 -8.36 -9.10
C ALA A 438 -10.78 -8.62 -10.60
N ILE A 439 -11.65 -9.53 -11.06
CA ILE A 439 -11.78 -9.87 -12.49
C ILE A 439 -12.72 -8.93 -13.25
N ARG A 440 -13.48 -8.05 -12.58
CA ARG A 440 -14.49 -7.19 -13.21
C ARG A 440 -13.89 -6.39 -14.38
N ASP A 441 -12.77 -5.73 -14.11
CA ASP A 441 -12.14 -4.79 -15.05
C ASP A 441 -11.01 -5.44 -15.86
N SER A 442 -10.81 -6.76 -15.73
CA SER A 442 -9.84 -7.55 -16.49
C SER A 442 -10.38 -8.00 -17.86
N PRO A 443 -9.50 -8.41 -18.80
CA PRO A 443 -9.90 -9.02 -20.06
C PRO A 443 -10.87 -10.19 -19.91
N ARG A 444 -11.77 -10.36 -20.88
CA ARG A 444 -12.77 -11.45 -20.87
C ARG A 444 -12.15 -12.83 -20.88
N VAL A 445 -11.08 -13.01 -21.65
CA VAL A 445 -10.35 -14.26 -21.80
C VAL A 445 -8.88 -13.98 -21.55
N LEU A 446 -8.25 -14.83 -20.75
CA LEU A 446 -6.82 -14.78 -20.44
C LEU A 446 -6.20 -16.15 -20.68
N ILE A 447 -4.91 -16.18 -21.00
CA ILE A 447 -4.13 -17.41 -21.02
C ILE A 447 -3.68 -17.68 -19.59
N ASN A 448 -3.99 -18.87 -19.07
CA ASN A 448 -3.35 -19.36 -17.86
C ASN A 448 -1.93 -19.82 -18.21
N THR A 449 -0.92 -19.11 -17.69
CA THR A 449 0.49 -19.33 -18.07
C THR A 449 1.02 -20.69 -17.66
N THR A 450 0.47 -21.32 -16.62
CA THR A 450 0.90 -22.67 -16.20
C THR A 450 0.38 -23.76 -17.13
N SER A 451 -0.87 -23.65 -17.59
CA SER A 451 -1.51 -24.68 -18.43
C SER A 451 -1.48 -24.37 -19.93
N GLY A 452 -1.24 -23.12 -20.32
CA GLY A 452 -1.34 -22.65 -21.70
C GLY A 452 -2.79 -22.60 -22.24
N ARG A 453 -3.81 -22.73 -21.38
CA ARG A 453 -5.22 -22.71 -21.76
C ARG A 453 -5.78 -21.29 -21.79
N LEU A 454 -6.64 -21.00 -22.76
CA LEU A 454 -7.51 -19.82 -22.74
C LEU A 454 -8.67 -20.08 -21.79
N LEU A 455 -8.86 -19.20 -20.81
CA LEU A 455 -9.90 -19.30 -19.80
C LEU A 455 -10.74 -18.02 -19.76
N ASP A 456 -12.06 -18.17 -19.77
CA ASP A 456 -12.99 -17.06 -19.54
C ASP A 456 -13.05 -16.66 -18.05
N LYS A 457 -13.78 -15.60 -17.70
CA LYS A 457 -13.88 -15.12 -16.31
C LYS A 457 -14.43 -16.17 -15.33
N SER A 458 -15.30 -17.07 -15.77
CA SER A 458 -15.87 -18.13 -14.92
C SER A 458 -14.86 -19.25 -14.68
N GLU A 459 -14.13 -19.65 -15.72
CA GLU A 459 -13.04 -20.62 -15.65
C GLU A 459 -11.84 -20.08 -14.86
N GLN A 460 -11.54 -18.78 -14.99
CA GLN A 460 -10.56 -18.08 -14.17
C GLN A 460 -10.91 -18.16 -12.67
N ALA A 461 -12.17 -17.88 -12.33
CA ALA A 461 -12.65 -18.02 -10.96
C ALA A 461 -12.52 -19.47 -10.45
N ALA A 462 -12.91 -20.46 -11.25
CA ALA A 462 -12.77 -21.88 -10.90
C ALA A 462 -11.29 -22.30 -10.73
N SER A 463 -10.38 -21.75 -11.54
CA SER A 463 -8.94 -21.96 -11.39
C SER A 463 -8.42 -21.43 -10.05
N PHE A 464 -8.90 -20.26 -9.61
CA PHE A 464 -8.52 -19.74 -8.29
C PHE A 464 -9.10 -20.56 -7.15
N GLU A 465 -10.35 -21.03 -7.25
CA GLU A 465 -10.94 -21.92 -6.22
C GLU A 465 -10.16 -23.23 -6.05
N SER A 466 -9.46 -23.67 -7.10
CA SER A 466 -8.59 -24.86 -7.05
C SER A 466 -7.17 -24.56 -6.54
N SER A 467 -6.80 -23.28 -6.41
CA SER A 467 -5.44 -22.84 -6.08
C SER A 467 -5.10 -23.07 -4.59
N PRO A 468 -3.80 -23.26 -4.26
CA PRO A 468 -3.37 -23.37 -2.86
C PRO A 468 -3.67 -22.10 -2.07
N VAL A 469 -3.61 -20.92 -2.69
CA VAL A 469 -3.90 -19.62 -2.06
C VAL A 469 -5.33 -19.56 -1.54
N PHE A 470 -6.31 -19.95 -2.38
CA PHE A 470 -7.71 -19.99 -1.97
C PHE A 470 -7.95 -20.95 -0.80
N LYS A 471 -7.36 -22.15 -0.88
CA LYS A 471 -7.51 -23.17 0.18
C LYS A 471 -6.86 -22.71 1.49
N GLN A 472 -5.70 -22.06 1.42
CA GLN A 472 -5.01 -21.47 2.57
C GLN A 472 -5.84 -20.36 3.22
N LEU A 473 -6.40 -19.45 2.42
CA LEU A 473 -7.27 -18.38 2.91
C LEU A 473 -8.45 -18.96 3.68
N ILE A 474 -9.18 -19.91 3.11
CA ILE A 474 -10.32 -20.56 3.78
C ILE A 474 -9.87 -21.24 5.09
N SER A 475 -8.75 -21.96 5.05
CA SER A 475 -8.24 -22.65 6.22
C SER A 475 -7.73 -21.72 7.33
N SER A 476 -7.39 -20.47 7.03
CA SER A 476 -6.84 -19.52 8.02
C SER A 476 -7.90 -18.64 8.70
N MET A 477 -9.05 -18.43 8.08
CA MET A 477 -10.10 -17.52 8.58
C MET A 477 -11.09 -18.25 9.51
N THR A 478 -10.58 -18.82 10.59
CA THR A 478 -11.37 -19.65 11.51
C THR A 478 -12.19 -18.84 12.50
N THR A 479 -11.72 -17.66 12.91
CA THR A 479 -12.36 -16.81 13.95
C THR A 479 -12.68 -15.40 13.46
N ILE A 480 -11.85 -14.83 12.58
CA ILE A 480 -12.02 -13.50 12.00
C ILE A 480 -11.82 -13.61 10.49
N ILE A 481 -12.65 -12.89 9.72
CA ILE A 481 -12.43 -12.71 8.27
C ILE A 481 -11.57 -11.46 8.09
N ASP A 482 -10.31 -11.65 7.72
CA ASP A 482 -9.42 -10.55 7.34
C ASP A 482 -9.69 -10.15 5.89
N HIS A 483 -10.53 -9.11 5.73
CA HIS A 483 -10.86 -8.55 4.42
C HIS A 483 -9.62 -8.01 3.69
N THR A 484 -8.67 -7.42 4.41
CA THR A 484 -7.49 -6.79 3.81
C THR A 484 -6.56 -7.84 3.20
N ARG A 485 -6.33 -8.96 3.90
CA ARG A 485 -5.56 -10.08 3.37
C ARG A 485 -6.24 -10.75 2.19
N ILE A 486 -7.57 -10.96 2.26
CA ILE A 486 -8.33 -11.54 1.13
C ILE A 486 -8.20 -10.66 -0.10
N GLU A 487 -8.43 -9.35 0.03
CA GLU A 487 -8.31 -8.41 -1.09
C GLU A 487 -6.89 -8.39 -1.66
N HIS A 488 -5.87 -8.40 -0.80
CA HIS A 488 -4.47 -8.45 -1.22
C HIS A 488 -4.15 -9.73 -2.01
N ASP A 489 -4.39 -10.91 -1.44
CA ASP A 489 -4.02 -12.20 -2.03
C ASP A 489 -4.81 -12.47 -3.33
N VAL A 490 -6.10 -12.12 -3.37
CA VAL A 490 -6.93 -12.21 -4.58
C VAL A 490 -6.41 -11.26 -5.65
N THR A 491 -6.12 -10.01 -5.30
CA THR A 491 -5.61 -9.02 -6.27
C THR A 491 -4.26 -9.46 -6.84
N GLN A 492 -3.34 -9.98 -6.00
CA GLN A 492 -2.06 -10.51 -6.48
C GLN A 492 -2.23 -11.68 -7.44
N TYR A 493 -3.15 -12.62 -7.15
CA TYR A 493 -3.38 -13.78 -8.01
C TYR A 493 -3.90 -13.41 -9.40
N TYR A 494 -4.74 -12.38 -9.51
CA TYR A 494 -5.34 -11.93 -10.77
C TYR A 494 -4.53 -10.87 -11.52
N ARG A 495 -3.30 -10.56 -11.07
CA ARG A 495 -2.37 -9.77 -11.87
C ARG A 495 -2.09 -10.50 -13.19
N TYR A 496 -2.13 -9.76 -14.29
CA TYR A 496 -1.89 -10.29 -15.63
C TYR A 496 -0.86 -9.46 -16.38
N ALA A 497 -0.19 -10.10 -17.34
CA ALA A 497 0.69 -9.45 -18.28
C ALA A 497 0.05 -9.27 -19.65
N MET A 498 0.41 -8.20 -20.34
CA MET A 498 -0.02 -7.91 -21.70
C MET A 498 1.13 -8.11 -22.68
N PHE A 499 0.81 -8.59 -23.88
CA PHE A 499 1.76 -8.70 -24.97
C PHE A 499 1.57 -7.58 -25.97
N SER A 500 2.65 -6.83 -26.24
CA SER A 500 2.71 -5.82 -27.28
C SER A 500 3.78 -6.21 -28.30
N HIS A 501 3.41 -6.36 -29.56
CA HIS A 501 4.33 -6.83 -30.59
C HIS A 501 3.90 -6.39 -31.99
N GLU A 502 4.82 -6.49 -32.94
CA GLU A 502 4.47 -6.37 -34.35
C GLU A 502 3.75 -7.63 -34.83
N ARG A 503 2.44 -7.53 -35.06
CA ARG A 503 1.64 -8.62 -35.62
C ARG A 503 2.19 -9.09 -36.96
N GLU A 504 2.53 -10.36 -37.04
CA GLU A 504 2.99 -11.05 -38.25
C GLU A 504 1.88 -11.90 -38.89
N ASP A 505 2.06 -12.26 -40.17
CA ASP A 505 1.19 -13.20 -40.86
C ASP A 505 1.32 -14.60 -40.25
N ASN A 506 0.19 -15.27 -40.00
CA ASN A 506 0.09 -16.60 -39.36
C ASN A 506 0.33 -16.65 -37.85
N GLU A 507 0.09 -15.56 -37.13
CA GLU A 507 -0.03 -15.62 -35.67
C GLU A 507 -1.22 -16.48 -35.22
N PRO A 508 -1.09 -17.21 -34.09
CA PRO A 508 -2.12 -18.14 -33.64
C PRO A 508 -3.39 -17.39 -33.21
N LEU A 509 -4.49 -17.66 -33.91
CA LEU A 509 -5.80 -17.05 -33.62
C LEU A 509 -6.54 -17.76 -32.49
N PHE A 510 -7.54 -17.09 -31.91
CA PHE A 510 -8.43 -17.61 -30.86
C PHE A 510 -8.92 -19.05 -31.14
N GLU A 511 -9.44 -19.31 -32.34
CA GLU A 511 -10.01 -20.61 -32.73
C GLU A 511 -9.00 -21.77 -32.71
N LYS A 512 -7.72 -21.47 -32.99
CA LYS A 512 -6.64 -22.46 -32.96
C LYS A 512 -6.22 -22.75 -31.52
N VAL A 513 -5.96 -21.70 -30.75
CA VAL A 513 -5.42 -21.80 -29.39
C VAL A 513 -6.41 -22.44 -28.42
N ILE A 514 -7.71 -22.17 -28.57
CA ILE A 514 -8.72 -22.77 -27.68
C ILE A 514 -8.81 -24.30 -27.81
N ARG A 515 -8.39 -24.86 -28.95
CA ARG A 515 -8.40 -26.32 -29.21
C ARG A 515 -7.10 -27.00 -28.82
N VAL A 516 -5.97 -26.37 -29.13
CA VAL A 516 -4.65 -27.02 -29.06
C VAL A 516 -3.86 -26.63 -27.81
N ILE A 517 -4.23 -25.56 -27.09
CA ILE A 517 -3.46 -24.92 -26.00
C ILE A 517 -2.10 -24.37 -26.47
N VAL A 518 -1.57 -23.34 -25.82
CA VAL A 518 -0.38 -22.61 -26.29
C VAL A 518 0.84 -23.52 -26.44
N TYR A 519 1.11 -24.36 -25.45
CA TYR A 519 2.34 -25.16 -25.41
C TYR A 519 2.39 -26.32 -26.40
N ASN A 520 1.24 -26.77 -26.91
CA ASN A 520 1.18 -27.83 -27.92
C ASN A 520 1.03 -27.30 -29.35
N LEU A 521 1.10 -25.97 -29.56
CA LEU A 521 1.14 -25.42 -30.91
C LEU A 521 2.37 -25.95 -31.66
N GLU A 522 2.24 -26.16 -32.96
CA GLU A 522 3.35 -26.55 -33.83
C GLU A 522 4.49 -25.52 -33.78
N ASP A 523 5.72 -25.98 -33.94
CA ASP A 523 6.89 -25.09 -33.92
C ASP A 523 6.91 -24.22 -35.19
N SER A 524 6.60 -22.95 -35.01
CA SER A 524 6.76 -21.88 -36.00
C SER A 524 7.27 -20.63 -35.28
N PRO A 525 7.93 -19.68 -35.98
CA PRO A 525 8.36 -18.43 -35.37
C PRO A 525 7.22 -17.71 -34.62
N THR A 526 6.05 -17.60 -35.23
CA THR A 526 4.86 -16.95 -34.66
C THR A 526 4.25 -17.69 -33.47
N ASN A 527 4.23 -19.04 -33.47
CA ASN A 527 3.75 -19.81 -32.32
C ASN A 527 4.77 -19.77 -31.17
N ASN A 528 6.07 -19.84 -31.49
CA ASN A 528 7.15 -19.79 -30.51
C ASN A 528 7.22 -18.43 -29.79
N LYS A 529 6.88 -17.35 -30.49
CA LYS A 529 6.66 -16.02 -29.90
C LYS A 529 5.62 -16.07 -28.78
N LEU A 530 4.44 -16.66 -29.02
CA LEU A 530 3.42 -16.82 -27.97
C LEU A 530 3.86 -17.75 -26.83
N LYS A 531 4.52 -18.87 -27.14
CA LYS A 531 5.05 -19.80 -26.12
C LYS A 531 6.05 -19.09 -25.21
N MET A 532 6.97 -18.32 -25.79
CA MET A 532 8.01 -17.62 -25.04
C MET A 532 7.43 -16.46 -24.22
N PHE A 533 6.45 -15.72 -24.76
CA PHE A 533 5.67 -14.74 -24.00
C PHE A 533 5.10 -15.37 -22.73
N CYS A 534 4.35 -16.47 -22.85
CA CYS A 534 3.75 -17.15 -21.69
C CYS A 534 4.80 -17.64 -20.69
N LYS A 535 5.95 -18.12 -21.18
CA LYS A 535 7.06 -18.57 -20.34
C LYS A 535 7.67 -17.42 -19.53
N ILE A 536 7.97 -16.28 -20.15
CA ILE A 536 8.53 -15.11 -19.45
C ILE A 536 7.55 -14.55 -18.42
N VAL A 537 6.25 -14.54 -18.74
CA VAL A 537 5.22 -14.12 -17.79
C VAL A 537 5.14 -15.09 -16.60
N GLN A 538 5.27 -16.39 -16.84
CA GLN A 538 5.34 -17.40 -15.79
C GLN A 538 6.59 -17.22 -14.91
N ASP A 539 7.75 -17.00 -15.52
CA ASP A 539 9.03 -16.77 -14.82
C ASP A 539 8.98 -15.48 -13.98
N ALA A 540 8.19 -14.49 -14.39
CA ALA A 540 7.88 -13.28 -13.62
C ALA A 540 6.85 -13.50 -12.48
N GLY A 541 6.38 -14.73 -12.26
CA GLY A 541 5.44 -15.09 -11.20
C GLY A 541 3.98 -14.73 -11.48
N LEU A 542 3.62 -14.43 -12.73
CA LEU A 542 2.25 -14.08 -13.11
C LEU A 542 1.50 -15.29 -13.69
N HIS A 543 0.27 -15.51 -13.22
CA HIS A 543 -0.59 -16.62 -13.64
C HIS A 543 -1.32 -16.37 -14.95
N TRP A 544 -1.43 -15.11 -15.36
CA TRP A 544 -2.32 -14.67 -16.42
C TRP A 544 -1.57 -13.85 -17.47
N ALA A 545 -1.81 -14.18 -18.74
CA ALA A 545 -1.22 -13.51 -19.87
C ALA A 545 -2.29 -13.18 -20.91
N TRP A 546 -2.14 -12.05 -21.60
CA TRP A 546 -3.09 -11.59 -22.61
C TRP A 546 -2.38 -11.21 -23.91
N ASN A 547 -2.96 -11.63 -25.03
CA ASN A 547 -2.51 -11.31 -26.39
C ASN A 547 -3.75 -11.09 -27.27
N ASP A 548 -3.83 -9.97 -27.98
CA ASP A 548 -4.99 -9.57 -28.78
C ASP A 548 -5.38 -10.59 -29.86
N THR A 549 -4.39 -11.32 -30.39
CA THR A 549 -4.60 -12.28 -31.48
C THR A 549 -5.37 -13.53 -31.06
N CYS A 550 -5.15 -14.01 -29.84
CA CYS A 550 -5.74 -15.25 -29.35
C CYS A 550 -6.66 -15.09 -28.14
N CYS A 551 -6.65 -13.94 -27.45
CA CYS A 551 -7.54 -13.67 -26.32
C CYS A 551 -8.81 -12.90 -26.73
N ILE A 552 -8.91 -12.45 -27.98
CA ILE A 552 -10.12 -11.85 -28.55
C ILE A 552 -10.71 -12.80 -29.59
N ASN A 553 -11.95 -13.20 -29.40
CA ASN A 553 -12.69 -13.88 -30.46
C ASN A 553 -13.11 -12.87 -31.53
N LYS A 554 -12.26 -12.63 -32.52
CA LYS A 554 -12.51 -11.67 -33.61
C LYS A 554 -13.69 -12.07 -34.52
N GLY A 555 -14.17 -13.31 -34.43
CA GLY A 555 -15.38 -13.77 -35.11
C GLY A 555 -16.69 -13.32 -34.44
N ASP A 556 -16.64 -12.89 -33.18
CA ASP A 556 -17.77 -12.31 -32.46
C ASP A 556 -17.63 -10.78 -32.42
N LEU A 557 -18.45 -10.09 -33.21
CA LEU A 557 -18.40 -8.64 -33.35
C LEU A 557 -18.71 -7.90 -32.04
N VAL A 558 -19.51 -8.49 -31.14
CA VAL A 558 -19.82 -7.88 -29.84
C VAL A 558 -18.59 -7.93 -28.95
N VAL A 559 -17.92 -9.09 -28.88
CA VAL A 559 -16.68 -9.27 -28.14
C VAL A 559 -15.57 -8.40 -28.71
N LEU A 560 -15.44 -8.33 -30.03
CA LEU A 560 -14.47 -7.48 -30.71
C LEU A 560 -14.70 -6.00 -30.37
N HIS A 561 -15.93 -5.52 -30.51
CA HIS A 561 -16.28 -4.13 -30.22
C HIS A 561 -15.96 -3.77 -28.76
N GLU A 562 -16.38 -4.60 -27.80
CA GLU A 562 -16.09 -4.37 -26.39
C GLU A 562 -14.60 -4.36 -26.11
N ALA A 563 -13.85 -5.32 -26.70
CA ALA A 563 -12.41 -5.37 -26.53
C ALA A 563 -11.74 -4.07 -27.00
N LEU A 564 -12.07 -3.57 -28.20
CA LEU A 564 -11.45 -2.36 -28.74
C LEU A 564 -11.76 -1.10 -27.91
N VAL A 565 -12.95 -1.02 -27.29
CA VAL A 565 -13.33 0.10 -26.41
C VAL A 565 -12.63 0.04 -25.05
N VAL A 566 -12.38 -1.16 -24.53
CA VAL A 566 -11.89 -1.35 -23.14
C VAL A 566 -10.38 -1.69 -23.08
N MET A 567 -9.75 -2.05 -24.20
CA MET A 567 -8.36 -2.51 -24.26
C MET A 567 -7.37 -1.55 -23.58
N PHE A 568 -7.57 -0.24 -23.75
CA PHE A 568 -6.75 0.77 -23.08
C PHE A 568 -6.75 0.59 -21.55
N LYS A 569 -7.94 0.36 -20.96
CA LYS A 569 -8.07 0.11 -19.51
C LYS A 569 -7.40 -1.19 -19.10
N TRP A 570 -7.40 -2.21 -19.97
CA TRP A 570 -6.69 -3.46 -19.72
C TRP A 570 -5.17 -3.26 -19.70
N TYR A 571 -4.62 -2.50 -20.64
CA TYR A 571 -3.20 -2.12 -20.56
C TYR A 571 -2.90 -1.30 -19.30
N GLN A 572 -3.76 -0.35 -18.94
CA GLN A 572 -3.62 0.46 -17.71
C GLN A 572 -3.71 -0.35 -16.41
N GLY A 573 -4.52 -1.42 -16.41
CA GLY A 573 -4.69 -2.34 -15.28
C GLY A 573 -3.71 -3.50 -15.26
N SER A 574 -2.87 -3.64 -16.28
CA SER A 574 -1.89 -4.72 -16.38
C SER A 574 -0.77 -4.56 -15.33
N ALA A 575 -0.25 -5.69 -14.87
CA ALA A 575 0.88 -5.71 -13.95
C ALA A 575 2.23 -5.57 -14.67
N LEU A 576 2.27 -5.93 -15.95
CA LEU A 576 3.47 -5.95 -16.78
C LEU A 576 3.08 -5.98 -18.27
N THR A 577 3.68 -5.12 -19.08
CA THR A 577 3.57 -5.20 -20.54
C THR A 577 4.91 -5.59 -21.14
N LEU A 578 4.94 -6.72 -21.85
CA LEU A 578 6.12 -7.20 -22.56
C LEU A 578 6.04 -6.70 -24.00
N VAL A 579 7.06 -5.95 -24.42
CA VAL A 579 7.17 -5.44 -25.79
C VAL A 579 8.24 -6.25 -26.52
N LEU A 580 7.86 -6.97 -27.57
CA LEU A 580 8.82 -7.64 -28.46
C LEU A 580 9.11 -6.77 -29.69
N LEU A 581 10.36 -6.37 -29.84
CA LEU A 581 10.85 -5.59 -30.96
C LEU A 581 11.32 -6.53 -32.08
N CYS A 582 10.38 -6.98 -32.91
CA CYS A 582 10.69 -7.78 -34.10
C CYS A 582 11.70 -7.03 -35.01
N GLY A 583 12.70 -7.75 -35.52
CA GLY A 583 13.74 -7.17 -36.38
C GLY A 583 14.90 -6.47 -35.65
N VAL A 584 14.82 -6.33 -34.32
CA VAL A 584 15.93 -5.81 -33.50
C VAL A 584 16.78 -6.98 -32.99
N ARG A 585 17.99 -7.12 -33.55
CA ARG A 585 18.94 -8.17 -33.20
C ARG A 585 19.66 -7.90 -31.88
N SER A 586 20.02 -8.97 -31.18
CA SER A 586 20.91 -8.91 -30.02
C SER A 586 22.39 -8.95 -30.44
N PRO A 587 23.28 -8.14 -29.82
CA PRO A 587 22.98 -7.08 -28.85
C PRO A 587 22.39 -5.84 -29.54
N SER A 588 21.32 -5.30 -28.98
CA SER A 588 20.69 -4.07 -29.46
C SER A 588 21.52 -2.83 -29.13
N ARG A 589 21.39 -1.81 -29.99
CA ARG A 589 22.15 -0.56 -29.92
C ARG A 589 21.20 0.63 -29.76
N ARG A 590 21.75 1.75 -29.29
CA ARG A 590 21.00 3.02 -29.19
C ARG A 590 20.35 3.37 -30.53
N GLY A 591 19.06 3.71 -30.48
CA GLY A 591 18.25 4.12 -31.62
C GLY A 591 17.60 2.96 -32.37
N ASP A 592 17.87 1.71 -32.02
CA ASP A 592 17.16 0.56 -32.60
C ASP A 592 15.68 0.56 -32.19
N LEU A 593 15.36 0.97 -30.96
CA LEU A 593 14.00 1.22 -30.52
C LEU A 593 13.36 2.36 -31.32
N THR A 594 14.05 3.49 -31.47
CA THR A 594 13.57 4.65 -32.24
C THR A 594 13.21 4.29 -33.69
N ARG A 595 14.03 3.45 -34.34
CA ARG A 595 13.82 2.98 -35.71
C ARG A 595 12.89 1.76 -35.83
N SER A 596 12.45 1.19 -34.72
CA SER A 596 11.63 -0.01 -34.72
C SER A 596 10.27 0.27 -35.35
N ILE A 597 9.79 -0.66 -36.19
CA ILE A 597 8.45 -0.64 -36.77
C ILE A 597 7.39 -0.61 -35.66
N TRP A 598 7.69 -1.14 -34.48
CA TRP A 598 6.78 -1.06 -33.34
C TRP A 598 6.40 0.39 -33.00
N ASN A 599 7.33 1.34 -33.07
CA ASN A 599 7.07 2.75 -32.76
C ASN A 599 6.21 3.48 -33.82
N THR A 600 6.13 2.94 -35.04
CA THR A 600 5.36 3.55 -36.13
C THR A 600 3.91 3.11 -36.15
N ARG A 601 3.51 2.06 -35.44
CA ARG A 601 2.14 1.52 -35.49
C ARG A 601 1.18 2.27 -34.57
N ALA A 602 -0.04 2.53 -35.01
CA ALA A 602 -1.02 3.30 -34.21
C ALA A 602 -1.39 2.62 -32.89
N TRP A 603 -1.69 1.31 -32.91
CA TRP A 603 -2.13 0.57 -31.73
C TRP A 603 -1.07 0.52 -30.63
N THR A 604 0.21 0.33 -30.98
CA THR A 604 1.32 0.19 -30.01
C THR A 604 1.49 1.42 -29.13
N PHE A 605 1.02 2.60 -29.58
CA PHE A 605 1.07 3.79 -28.76
C PHE A 605 0.27 3.64 -27.47
N GLN A 606 -0.99 3.22 -27.55
CA GLN A 606 -1.79 3.05 -26.35
C GLN A 606 -1.29 1.87 -25.51
N GLU A 607 -0.71 0.84 -26.13
CA GLU A 607 -0.10 -0.29 -25.40
C GLU A 607 1.06 0.19 -24.54
N TYR A 608 1.91 1.07 -25.08
CA TYR A 608 2.96 1.72 -24.31
C TYR A 608 2.40 2.73 -23.31
N TYR A 609 1.59 3.68 -23.79
CA TYR A 609 1.16 4.85 -23.05
C TYR A 609 0.28 4.48 -21.86
N ALA A 610 -0.69 3.57 -22.02
CA ALA A 610 -1.56 3.13 -20.94
C ALA A 610 -0.82 2.28 -19.89
N SER A 611 0.17 1.49 -20.30
CA SER A 611 0.88 0.56 -19.40
C SER A 611 1.71 1.28 -18.35
N LYS A 612 1.62 0.85 -17.09
CA LYS A 612 2.44 1.41 -16.00
C LYS A 612 3.86 0.85 -15.99
N VAL A 613 3.99 -0.44 -16.30
CA VAL A 613 5.26 -1.18 -16.30
C VAL A 613 5.47 -1.78 -17.69
N VAL A 614 6.59 -1.45 -18.33
CA VAL A 614 6.94 -1.95 -19.67
C VAL A 614 8.33 -2.56 -19.64
N ARG A 615 8.52 -3.69 -20.33
CA ARG A 615 9.85 -4.27 -20.60
C ARG A 615 10.00 -4.59 -22.08
N PHE A 616 11.04 -4.04 -22.69
CA PHE A 616 11.40 -4.25 -24.09
C PHE A 616 12.36 -5.45 -24.25
N TYR A 617 12.09 -6.25 -25.27
CA TYR A 617 12.86 -7.43 -25.65
C TYR A 617 13.28 -7.33 -27.12
N ASN A 618 14.49 -7.80 -27.41
CA ASN A 618 14.98 -8.03 -28.76
C ASN A 618 14.24 -9.22 -29.40
N GLU A 619 14.40 -9.43 -30.71
CA GLU A 619 13.72 -10.51 -31.44
C GLU A 619 13.99 -11.92 -30.90
N ASP A 620 15.12 -12.12 -30.20
CA ASP A 620 15.54 -13.37 -29.59
C ASP A 620 15.13 -13.51 -28.10
N TRP A 621 14.26 -12.63 -27.61
CA TRP A 621 13.81 -12.57 -26.22
C TRP A 621 14.89 -12.25 -25.18
N THR A 622 16.03 -11.70 -25.62
CA THR A 622 16.96 -11.03 -24.71
C THR A 622 16.47 -9.62 -24.39
N LEU A 623 16.77 -9.12 -23.18
CA LEU A 623 16.36 -7.77 -22.78
C LEU A 623 17.00 -6.72 -23.69
N TYR A 624 16.21 -5.72 -24.09
CA TYR A 624 16.72 -4.62 -24.89
C TYR A 624 17.87 -3.92 -24.15
N ARG A 625 19.00 -3.75 -24.84
CA ARG A 625 20.27 -3.23 -24.32
C ARG A 625 20.82 -3.97 -23.08
N ASN A 626 20.39 -5.22 -22.85
CA ASN A 626 20.70 -6.01 -21.66
C ASN A 626 20.34 -5.31 -20.34
N LEU A 627 19.30 -4.45 -20.35
CA LEU A 627 18.85 -3.72 -19.18
C LEU A 627 17.89 -4.56 -18.34
N ASP A 628 18.42 -5.18 -17.29
CA ASP A 628 17.63 -5.94 -16.31
C ASP A 628 17.12 -5.07 -15.17
N ILE A 629 16.21 -4.16 -15.52
CA ILE A 629 15.43 -3.39 -14.55
C ILE A 629 13.94 -3.78 -14.62
N PRO A 630 13.18 -3.64 -13.52
CA PRO A 630 11.78 -4.05 -13.48
C PRO A 630 10.87 -3.29 -14.46
N ASN A 631 11.19 -2.01 -14.72
CA ASN A 631 10.41 -1.12 -15.57
C ASN A 631 11.30 -0.27 -16.47
N HIS A 632 11.24 -0.51 -17.79
CA HIS A 632 12.00 0.28 -18.77
C HIS A 632 11.50 1.72 -18.92
N LYS A 633 10.30 2.05 -18.42
CA LYS A 633 9.84 3.45 -18.33
C LYS A 633 10.59 4.27 -17.28
N GLU A 634 11.37 3.64 -16.41
CA GLU A 634 12.19 4.31 -15.40
C GLU A 634 13.67 4.44 -15.85
N SER A 635 14.04 3.88 -17.01
CA SER A 635 15.40 4.02 -17.56
C SER A 635 15.54 5.33 -18.35
N PRO A 636 16.49 6.21 -17.98
CA PRO A 636 16.79 7.41 -18.76
C PRO A 636 17.17 7.08 -20.22
N GLU A 637 17.89 5.99 -20.45
CA GLU A 637 18.33 5.58 -21.78
C GLU A 637 17.18 5.21 -22.70
N ILE A 638 16.17 4.50 -22.17
CA ILE A 638 14.96 4.14 -22.92
C ILE A 638 14.10 5.39 -23.14
N LEU A 639 13.93 6.22 -22.11
CA LEU A 639 13.16 7.45 -22.21
C LEU A 639 13.71 8.38 -23.30
N MET A 640 15.03 8.57 -23.37
CA MET A 640 15.65 9.36 -24.45
C MET A 640 15.35 8.82 -25.85
N GLU A 641 15.39 7.50 -26.04
CA GLU A 641 15.07 6.89 -27.35
C GLU A 641 13.57 7.04 -27.69
N MET A 642 12.70 6.99 -26.68
CA MET A 642 11.27 7.22 -26.83
C MET A 642 10.95 8.69 -27.10
N GLU A 643 11.67 9.63 -26.48
CA GLU A 643 11.58 11.07 -26.79
C GLU A 643 11.95 11.34 -28.24
N GLU A 644 13.05 10.76 -28.71
CA GLU A 644 13.50 10.87 -30.10
C GLU A 644 12.47 10.27 -31.07
N ALA A 645 11.87 9.13 -30.72
CA ALA A 645 10.84 8.47 -31.53
C ALA A 645 9.53 9.29 -31.61
N MET A 646 9.11 9.87 -30.49
CA MET A 646 7.83 10.56 -30.37
C MET A 646 7.89 12.06 -30.67
N GLY A 647 9.09 12.65 -30.64
CA GLY A 647 9.30 14.10 -30.80
C GLY A 647 8.69 14.93 -29.67
N VAL A 648 8.64 14.37 -28.45
CA VAL A 648 8.07 14.98 -27.23
C VAL A 648 8.90 14.55 -26.03
N SER A 649 9.12 15.44 -25.06
CA SER A 649 9.87 15.12 -23.85
C SER A 649 9.18 14.02 -23.01
N ALA A 650 9.97 13.24 -22.30
CA ALA A 650 9.53 12.15 -21.46
C ALA A 650 8.64 12.66 -20.34
N GLN A 651 8.91 13.86 -19.82
CA GLN A 651 8.08 14.52 -18.82
C GLN A 651 6.66 14.75 -19.34
N VAL A 652 6.50 15.26 -20.58
CA VAL A 652 5.18 15.45 -21.18
C VAL A 652 4.50 14.10 -21.43
N LEU A 653 5.24 13.10 -21.92
CA LEU A 653 4.70 11.74 -22.12
C LEU A 653 4.21 11.10 -20.82
N MET A 654 4.90 11.34 -19.70
CA MET A 654 4.50 10.86 -18.37
C MET A 654 3.35 11.66 -17.76
N ALA A 655 3.26 12.96 -18.06
CA ALA A 655 2.25 13.86 -17.50
C ALA A 655 0.88 13.69 -18.18
N LEU A 656 0.84 13.34 -19.46
CA LEU A 656 -0.42 13.15 -20.20
C LEU A 656 -1.33 12.13 -19.49
N GLN A 657 -2.60 12.48 -19.32
CA GLN A 657 -3.64 11.58 -18.80
C GLN A 657 -4.66 11.23 -19.90
N PRO A 658 -5.33 10.06 -19.82
CA PRO A 658 -6.43 9.78 -20.72
C PRO A 658 -7.60 10.75 -20.49
N GLY A 659 -8.23 11.20 -21.57
CA GLY A 659 -9.31 12.20 -21.51
C GLY A 659 -9.19 13.27 -22.59
N LEU A 660 -9.97 14.35 -22.41
CA LEU A 660 -10.16 15.44 -23.37
C LEU A 660 -9.29 16.67 -23.08
N ASP A 661 -8.23 16.52 -22.31
CA ASP A 661 -7.17 17.51 -22.13
C ASP A 661 -6.09 17.38 -23.22
N ASN A 662 -5.39 18.48 -23.52
CA ASN A 662 -4.25 18.50 -24.45
C ASN A 662 -4.54 17.81 -25.80
N ILE A 663 -5.76 17.96 -26.32
CA ILE A 663 -6.27 17.16 -27.44
C ILE A 663 -5.36 17.25 -28.65
N ARG A 664 -4.97 18.48 -29.01
CA ARG A 664 -4.13 18.73 -30.17
C ARG A 664 -2.75 18.09 -30.05
N GLU A 665 -2.16 18.09 -28.86
CA GLU A 665 -0.87 17.46 -28.60
C GLU A 665 -0.98 15.92 -28.71
N LYS A 666 -2.04 15.35 -28.15
CA LYS A 666 -2.35 13.92 -28.30
C LYS A 666 -2.53 13.53 -29.77
N LEU A 667 -3.29 14.32 -30.55
CA LEU A 667 -3.46 14.10 -31.99
C LEU A 667 -2.13 14.20 -32.74
N ARG A 668 -1.25 15.14 -32.39
CA ARG A 668 0.09 15.27 -32.97
C ARG A 668 0.93 14.03 -32.72
N LEU A 669 0.95 13.53 -31.49
CA LEU A 669 1.72 12.32 -31.11
C LEU A 669 1.35 11.10 -31.95
N VAL A 670 0.07 10.95 -32.30
CA VAL A 670 -0.41 9.79 -33.07
C VAL A 670 -0.42 10.04 -34.58
N SER A 671 -0.31 11.29 -35.03
CA SER A 671 -0.37 11.67 -36.45
C SER A 671 0.71 11.04 -37.34
N ARG A 672 1.86 10.67 -36.76
CA ARG A 672 2.99 10.06 -37.47
C ARG A 672 2.89 8.53 -37.53
N ARG A 673 1.81 7.96 -37.00
CA ARG A 673 1.63 6.51 -36.89
C ARG A 673 0.80 5.97 -38.04
N GLU A 674 1.11 4.74 -38.41
CA GLU A 674 0.51 4.01 -39.51
C GLU A 674 -0.47 2.95 -39.01
N THR A 675 -1.50 2.71 -39.82
CA THR A 675 -2.53 1.70 -39.58
C THR A 675 -2.66 0.78 -40.79
N THR A 676 -2.99 -0.49 -40.54
CA THR A 676 -3.30 -1.44 -41.62
C THR A 676 -4.71 -1.22 -42.17
N LEU A 677 -5.66 -0.93 -41.29
CA LEU A 677 -7.04 -0.54 -41.63
C LEU A 677 -7.21 0.95 -41.39
N VAL A 678 -7.91 1.63 -42.30
CA VAL A 678 -8.11 3.09 -42.24
C VAL A 678 -8.85 3.49 -40.96
N GLU A 679 -9.81 2.68 -40.54
CA GLU A 679 -10.65 2.92 -39.38
C GLU A 679 -9.88 2.86 -38.05
N ASP A 680 -8.77 2.13 -38.02
CA ASP A 680 -7.92 2.03 -36.83
C ASP A 680 -7.22 3.36 -36.49
N GLU A 681 -7.20 4.34 -37.40
CA GLU A 681 -6.78 5.71 -37.09
C GLU A 681 -7.67 6.33 -36.02
N ALA A 682 -8.94 5.92 -35.96
CA ALA A 682 -9.89 6.34 -34.95
C ALA A 682 -9.94 5.37 -33.77
N TYR A 683 -10.07 4.06 -34.05
CA TYR A 683 -10.32 3.08 -32.99
C TYR A 683 -9.13 2.89 -32.04
N SER A 684 -7.91 3.10 -32.51
CA SER A 684 -6.71 3.07 -31.64
C SER A 684 -6.66 4.21 -30.61
N LEU A 685 -7.51 5.24 -30.75
CA LEU A 685 -7.48 6.45 -29.93
C LEU A 685 -8.64 6.55 -28.93
N LEU A 686 -9.62 5.64 -28.99
CA LEU A 686 -10.82 5.67 -28.14
C LEU A 686 -10.46 5.76 -26.65
N GLY A 687 -9.57 4.88 -26.19
CA GLY A 687 -9.15 4.85 -24.80
C GLY A 687 -8.35 6.08 -24.37
N MET A 688 -7.48 6.59 -25.25
CA MET A 688 -6.66 7.78 -24.97
C MET A 688 -7.52 9.03 -24.77
N PHE A 689 -8.60 9.18 -25.52
CA PHE A 689 -9.53 10.29 -25.36
C PHE A 689 -10.67 10.00 -24.38
N SER A 690 -10.72 8.80 -23.78
CA SER A 690 -11.84 8.33 -22.97
C SER A 690 -13.20 8.44 -23.67
N VAL A 691 -13.22 8.16 -24.97
CA VAL A 691 -14.40 8.24 -25.84
C VAL A 691 -14.88 6.84 -26.19
N SER A 692 -16.20 6.64 -26.21
CA SER A 692 -16.83 5.40 -26.67
C SER A 692 -17.56 5.62 -27.99
N LEU A 693 -17.22 4.83 -29.01
CA LEU A 693 -17.84 4.89 -30.32
C LEU A 693 -18.14 3.49 -30.86
N PRO A 694 -19.25 3.29 -31.59
CA PRO A 694 -19.51 2.05 -32.30
C PRO A 694 -18.36 1.73 -33.28
N VAL A 695 -17.80 0.52 -33.18
CA VAL A 695 -16.76 0.04 -34.09
C VAL A 695 -17.45 -0.55 -35.32
N ILE A 696 -17.17 0.02 -36.49
CA ILE A 696 -17.74 -0.35 -37.78
C ILE A 696 -16.59 -0.44 -38.77
N TYR A 697 -16.07 -1.65 -39.03
CA TYR A 697 -15.10 -1.84 -40.10
C TYR A 697 -15.81 -1.79 -41.45
N GLY A 698 -15.28 -1.01 -42.39
CA GLY A 698 -15.88 -0.70 -43.68
C GLY A 698 -16.45 0.72 -43.81
N ASP A 699 -16.41 1.55 -42.76
CA ASP A 699 -16.79 2.96 -42.84
C ASP A 699 -15.63 3.89 -43.28
N GLY A 700 -14.41 3.36 -43.42
CA GLY A 700 -13.27 4.08 -43.97
C GLY A 700 -12.88 5.32 -43.17
N ASP A 701 -12.70 6.46 -43.85
CA ASP A 701 -12.33 7.73 -43.22
C ASP A 701 -13.45 8.35 -42.36
N GLN A 702 -14.67 7.80 -42.42
CA GLN A 702 -15.79 8.22 -41.56
C GLN A 702 -15.52 7.92 -40.09
N ALA A 703 -14.75 6.87 -39.77
CA ALA A 703 -14.40 6.52 -38.40
C ALA A 703 -13.68 7.68 -37.69
N LEU A 704 -12.69 8.28 -38.35
CA LEU A 704 -11.94 9.43 -37.82
C LEU A 704 -12.85 10.64 -37.66
N GLY A 705 -13.74 10.89 -38.63
CA GLY A 705 -14.73 11.96 -38.53
C GLY A 705 -15.66 11.79 -37.32
N ARG A 706 -16.15 10.58 -37.06
CA ARG A 706 -16.98 10.27 -35.87
C ARG A 706 -16.21 10.52 -34.57
N LEU A 707 -14.93 10.13 -34.52
CA LEU A 707 -14.06 10.40 -33.37
C LEU A 707 -13.90 11.89 -33.11
N LEU A 708 -13.46 12.64 -34.12
CA LEU A 708 -13.20 14.07 -33.96
C LEU A 708 -14.49 14.85 -33.68
N ALA A 709 -15.63 14.45 -34.26
CA ALA A 709 -16.93 15.02 -33.94
C ALA A 709 -17.32 14.79 -32.48
N GLN A 710 -17.07 13.60 -31.94
CA GLN A 710 -17.35 13.26 -30.54
C GLN A 710 -16.43 14.02 -29.59
N ILE A 711 -15.13 14.10 -29.91
CA ILE A 711 -14.15 14.88 -29.14
C ILE A 711 -14.56 16.36 -29.14
N LEU A 712 -14.85 16.94 -30.30
CA LEU A 712 -15.25 18.35 -30.42
C LEU A 712 -16.53 18.64 -29.63
N THR A 713 -17.56 17.80 -29.77
CA THR A 713 -18.85 17.97 -29.06
C THR A 713 -18.69 17.86 -27.55
N SER A 714 -17.78 17.01 -27.07
CA SER A 714 -17.58 16.75 -25.65
C SER A 714 -16.64 17.75 -24.97
N SER A 715 -15.64 18.25 -25.71
CA SER A 715 -14.61 19.16 -25.19
C SER A 715 -14.89 20.64 -25.46
N GLY A 716 -15.61 20.96 -26.54
CA GLY A 716 -15.71 22.31 -27.07
C GLY A 716 -14.44 22.83 -27.77
N ASP A 717 -13.37 22.04 -27.85
CA ASP A 717 -12.07 22.49 -28.36
C ASP A 717 -12.05 22.57 -29.89
N ALA A 718 -12.43 23.74 -30.41
CA ALA A 718 -12.42 24.03 -31.84
C ALA A 718 -11.01 24.10 -32.46
N SER A 719 -9.94 24.01 -31.67
CA SER A 719 -8.58 23.92 -32.22
C SER A 719 -8.38 22.68 -33.09
N ILE A 720 -9.20 21.63 -32.95
CA ILE A 720 -9.16 20.43 -33.80
C ILE A 720 -9.45 20.76 -35.27
N LEU A 721 -10.16 21.87 -35.56
CA LEU A 721 -10.49 22.29 -36.93
C LEU A 721 -9.33 22.95 -37.67
N ALA A 722 -8.27 23.30 -36.96
CA ALA A 722 -7.09 23.96 -37.50
C ALA A 722 -6.08 22.95 -38.06
N TRP A 723 -6.34 22.49 -39.28
CA TRP A 723 -5.49 21.56 -40.02
C TRP A 723 -5.49 21.94 -41.50
N THR A 724 -4.48 21.48 -42.24
CA THR A 724 -4.38 21.64 -43.70
C THR A 724 -4.28 20.27 -44.37
N GLY A 725 -4.95 20.10 -45.51
CA GLY A 725 -4.95 18.86 -46.28
C GLY A 725 -6.31 18.52 -46.89
N LYS A 726 -6.60 17.23 -47.03
CA LYS A 726 -7.86 16.74 -47.62
C LYS A 726 -8.96 16.59 -46.56
N SER A 727 -10.13 17.20 -46.80
CA SER A 727 -11.33 16.99 -45.99
C SER A 727 -11.81 15.55 -46.00
N GLY A 728 -12.35 15.13 -44.85
CA GLY A 728 -12.95 13.82 -44.68
C GLY A 728 -14.36 13.74 -45.28
N SER A 729 -14.79 12.52 -45.57
CA SER A 729 -16.12 12.28 -46.11
C SER A 729 -17.25 12.40 -45.05
N PHE A 730 -16.91 12.55 -43.77
CA PHE A 730 -17.87 12.74 -42.68
C PHE A 730 -18.42 14.16 -42.58
N ASN A 731 -17.53 15.16 -42.59
CA ASN A 731 -17.85 16.59 -42.57
C ASN A 731 -16.69 17.38 -43.20
N SER A 732 -16.97 18.41 -43.99
CA SER A 732 -15.92 19.14 -44.74
C SER A 732 -14.91 19.88 -43.86
N CYS A 733 -15.26 20.21 -42.62
CA CYS A 733 -14.35 20.86 -41.66
C CYS A 733 -13.45 19.88 -40.90
N LEU A 734 -13.71 18.57 -40.97
CA LEU A 734 -12.88 17.55 -40.34
C LEU A 734 -11.92 16.93 -41.38
N PRO A 735 -10.70 16.54 -40.97
CA PRO A 735 -9.73 15.95 -41.88
C PRO A 735 -10.11 14.51 -42.22
N GLY A 736 -9.74 14.05 -43.41
CA GLY A 736 -9.94 12.66 -43.82
C GLY A 736 -8.88 11.69 -43.26
N ARG A 737 -7.77 12.22 -42.73
CA ARG A 737 -6.65 11.42 -42.21
C ARG A 737 -5.99 12.15 -41.05
N ILE A 738 -5.44 11.40 -40.10
CA ILE A 738 -4.86 11.98 -38.89
C ILE A 738 -3.49 12.66 -39.10
N HIS A 739 -2.77 12.35 -40.18
CA HIS A 739 -1.43 12.88 -40.46
C HIS A 739 -1.37 14.41 -40.58
N VAL A 740 -2.51 15.07 -40.83
CA VAL A 740 -2.61 16.53 -40.92
C VAL A 740 -2.22 17.24 -39.62
N PHE A 741 -2.25 16.53 -38.48
CA PHE A 741 -1.86 17.07 -37.18
C PHE A 741 -0.36 16.98 -36.89
N SER A 742 0.45 16.45 -37.83
CA SER A 742 1.90 16.26 -37.64
C SER A 742 2.71 17.56 -37.59
N GLN A 743 2.17 18.64 -38.14
CA GLN A 743 2.77 19.97 -38.14
C GLN A 743 2.10 20.84 -37.07
N LEU A 744 2.90 21.32 -36.11
CA LEU A 744 2.51 22.44 -35.25
C LEU A 744 2.47 23.70 -36.13
N SER A 745 1.37 23.94 -36.80
CA SER A 745 1.08 25.28 -37.31
C SER A 745 0.81 26.16 -36.10
N THR A 746 1.85 26.81 -35.57
CA THR A 746 1.79 27.88 -34.55
C THR A 746 0.91 29.06 -35.00
N SER A 747 0.48 29.06 -36.26
CA SER A 747 -0.31 30.06 -36.95
C SER A 747 -1.83 29.96 -36.76
N HIS A 748 -2.36 28.89 -36.16
CA HIS A 748 -3.81 28.73 -35.97
C HIS A 748 -4.32 29.07 -34.56
N ILE A 749 -3.44 29.12 -33.57
CA ILE A 749 -3.72 29.60 -32.22
C ILE A 749 -2.98 30.94 -32.11
N PRO A 750 -3.63 32.04 -31.66
CA PRO A 750 -2.93 33.30 -31.44
C PRO A 750 -1.71 33.03 -30.54
N PRO A 751 -0.50 33.51 -30.90
CA PRO A 751 0.70 33.26 -30.10
C PRO A 751 0.48 33.73 -28.67
N SER A 752 0.99 32.96 -27.69
CA SER A 752 0.94 33.36 -26.29
C SER A 752 1.66 34.69 -26.13
N MET A 753 0.91 35.74 -25.83
CA MET A 753 1.50 37.00 -25.42
C MET A 753 2.22 36.79 -24.10
N THR A 754 3.47 37.25 -24.01
CA THR A 754 4.17 37.29 -22.72
C THR A 754 3.38 38.16 -21.73
N GLY A 755 3.48 37.90 -20.43
CA GLY A 755 2.74 38.67 -19.41
C GLY A 755 2.95 40.19 -19.55
N THR A 756 4.18 40.58 -19.89
CA THR A 756 4.60 41.96 -20.15
C THR A 756 3.98 42.57 -21.41
N GLU A 757 3.89 41.83 -22.52
CA GLU A 757 3.26 42.34 -23.76
C GLU A 757 1.74 42.46 -23.58
N THR A 758 1.12 41.49 -22.91
CA THR A 758 -0.31 41.51 -22.61
C THR A 758 -0.67 42.71 -21.76
N GLU A 759 0.13 43.00 -20.73
CA GLU A 759 -0.05 44.18 -19.86
C GLU A 759 0.16 45.49 -20.61
N THR A 760 1.15 45.56 -21.51
CA THR A 760 1.43 46.76 -22.31
C THR A 760 0.30 47.06 -23.29
N ILE A 761 -0.20 46.05 -24.01
CA ILE A 761 -1.35 46.23 -24.92
C ILE A 761 -2.61 46.53 -24.12
N THR A 762 -2.84 45.85 -22.99
CA THR A 762 -4.00 46.14 -22.13
C THR A 762 -3.95 47.56 -21.57
N ALA A 763 -2.78 48.06 -21.16
CA ALA A 763 -2.59 49.43 -20.70
C ALA A 763 -2.84 50.45 -21.82
N THR A 764 -2.40 50.15 -23.05
CA THR A 764 -2.66 50.97 -24.23
C THR A 764 -4.16 51.00 -24.56
N LEU A 765 -4.83 49.84 -24.53
CA LEU A 765 -6.27 49.72 -24.75
C LEU A 765 -7.08 50.45 -23.67
N ARG A 766 -6.63 50.44 -22.41
CA ARG A 766 -7.22 51.24 -21.32
C ARG A 766 -7.06 52.75 -21.54
N ALA A 767 -5.96 53.18 -22.18
CA ALA A 767 -5.70 54.58 -22.45
C ALA A 767 -6.43 55.09 -23.71
N SER A 768 -6.82 54.21 -24.63
CA SER A 768 -7.62 54.55 -25.82
C SER A 768 -9.11 54.78 -25.49
N SER A 769 -9.79 55.60 -26.28
CA SER A 769 -11.21 55.95 -26.13
C SER A 769 -12.17 54.83 -26.60
N LEU A 770 -11.90 53.58 -26.22
CA LEU A 770 -12.76 52.44 -26.52
C LEU A 770 -14.05 52.53 -25.68
N ASN A 771 -15.20 52.22 -26.30
CA ASN A 771 -16.46 52.17 -25.60
C ASN A 771 -16.53 50.93 -24.71
N LEU A 772 -16.34 51.11 -23.40
CA LEU A 772 -16.30 50.01 -22.43
C LEU A 772 -17.59 49.17 -22.42
N ALA A 773 -18.74 49.76 -22.76
CA ALA A 773 -20.00 49.01 -22.86
C ALA A 773 -19.97 47.99 -24.00
N LEU A 774 -19.44 48.37 -25.16
CA LEU A 774 -19.29 47.48 -26.33
C LEU A 774 -18.24 46.40 -26.11
N VAL A 775 -17.15 46.73 -25.41
CA VAL A 775 -16.13 45.75 -25.00
C VAL A 775 -16.75 44.64 -24.14
N MET A 776 -17.57 45.04 -23.16
CA MET A 776 -18.26 44.10 -22.28
C MET A 776 -19.35 43.32 -23.02
N GLU A 777 -20.09 43.96 -23.93
CA GLU A 777 -21.12 43.31 -24.73
C GLU A 777 -20.54 42.23 -25.66
N LEU A 778 -19.38 42.49 -26.29
CA LEU A 778 -18.67 41.50 -27.08
C LEU A 778 -18.20 40.33 -26.20
N TYR A 779 -17.59 40.63 -25.05
CA TYR A 779 -17.13 39.62 -24.11
C TYR A 779 -18.27 38.71 -23.64
N ASP A 780 -19.41 39.29 -23.26
CA ASP A 780 -20.57 38.54 -22.77
C ASP A 780 -21.20 37.70 -23.89
N ARG A 781 -21.32 38.23 -25.11
CA ARG A 781 -21.80 37.46 -26.26
C ARG A 781 -20.92 36.26 -26.57
N LEU A 782 -19.60 36.45 -26.57
CA LEU A 782 -18.65 35.38 -26.86
C LEU A 782 -18.61 34.32 -25.75
N LYS A 783 -18.76 34.74 -24.49
CA LYS A 783 -18.85 33.86 -23.33
C LYS A 783 -20.13 33.01 -23.32
N GLU A 784 -21.22 33.52 -23.87
CA GLU A 784 -22.51 32.82 -23.95
C GLU A 784 -22.66 31.92 -25.20
N LEU A 785 -21.65 31.88 -26.08
CA LEU A 785 -21.69 31.01 -27.26
C LEU A 785 -21.70 29.54 -26.86
N PRO A 786 -22.57 28.71 -27.46
CA PRO A 786 -22.54 27.28 -27.19
C PRO A 786 -21.32 26.64 -27.86
N ALA A 787 -20.81 25.58 -27.22
CA ALA A 787 -19.77 24.73 -27.79
C ALA A 787 -20.21 24.13 -29.14
N PRO A 788 -19.26 23.88 -30.07
CA PRO A 788 -19.58 23.24 -31.33
C PRO A 788 -20.23 21.86 -31.10
N SER A 789 -21.26 21.54 -31.88
CA SER A 789 -22.01 20.29 -31.71
C SER A 789 -22.39 19.67 -33.04
N PHE A 790 -22.58 18.34 -33.04
CA PHE A 790 -22.98 17.59 -34.22
C PHE A 790 -24.39 17.03 -34.11
N LEU A 791 -25.15 17.14 -35.20
CA LEU A 791 -26.38 16.37 -35.44
C LEU A 791 -26.18 15.53 -36.70
N GLY A 792 -25.84 14.24 -36.50
CA GLY A 792 -25.38 13.39 -37.60
C GLY A 792 -24.06 13.91 -38.17
N LYS A 793 -24.05 14.28 -39.45
CA LYS A 793 -22.89 14.83 -40.16
C LYS A 793 -22.84 16.37 -40.18
N ARG A 794 -23.91 17.04 -39.73
CA ARG A 794 -23.99 18.50 -39.72
C ARG A 794 -23.40 19.04 -38.41
N MET A 795 -22.50 20.00 -38.53
CA MET A 795 -21.85 20.68 -37.41
C MET A 795 -22.48 22.06 -37.19
N LYS A 796 -22.91 22.33 -35.96
CA LYS A 796 -23.19 23.69 -35.50
C LYS A 796 -21.91 24.29 -34.95
N LEU A 797 -21.43 25.36 -35.58
CA LEU A 797 -20.19 26.02 -35.24
C LEU A 797 -20.43 27.46 -34.82
N SER A 798 -20.09 27.77 -33.57
CA SER A 798 -19.97 29.14 -33.08
C SER A 798 -18.66 29.74 -33.61
N CYS A 799 -18.71 30.92 -34.24
CA CYS A 799 -17.58 31.48 -34.95
C CYS A 799 -17.70 32.98 -35.22
N LEU A 800 -16.57 33.59 -35.60
CA LEU A 800 -16.51 34.91 -36.22
C LEU A 800 -16.53 34.76 -37.74
N THR A 801 -17.43 35.49 -38.41
CA THR A 801 -17.62 35.41 -39.87
C THR A 801 -17.27 36.72 -40.56
N PHE A 802 -16.47 36.63 -41.63
CA PHE A 802 -16.04 37.76 -42.43
C PHE A 802 -16.37 37.48 -43.91
N ARG A 803 -17.29 38.26 -44.48
CA ARG A 803 -17.67 38.11 -45.90
C ARG A 803 -16.57 38.63 -46.81
N LEU A 804 -16.20 37.83 -47.80
CA LEU A 804 -15.21 38.21 -48.81
C LEU A 804 -15.85 39.05 -49.92
N GLY A 805 -15.11 40.08 -50.37
CA GLY A 805 -15.43 40.82 -51.58
C GLY A 805 -15.13 40.01 -52.86
N PRO A 806 -15.32 40.61 -54.04
CA PRO A 806 -15.03 39.94 -55.31
C PRO A 806 -13.56 39.51 -55.40
N LEU A 807 -13.34 38.27 -55.83
CA LEU A 807 -12.01 37.69 -55.96
C LEU A 807 -11.31 38.22 -57.20
N SER A 808 -10.05 38.62 -57.04
CA SER A 808 -9.12 38.86 -58.15
C SER A 808 -8.16 37.69 -58.27
N VAL A 809 -7.96 37.17 -59.49
CA VAL A 809 -7.08 36.03 -59.75
C VAL A 809 -5.72 36.54 -60.22
N SER A 810 -4.64 36.08 -59.57
CA SER A 810 -3.27 36.34 -60.02
C SER A 810 -2.50 35.02 -60.08
N GLY A 811 -2.04 34.64 -61.27
CA GLY A 811 -1.20 33.46 -61.46
C GLY A 811 -1.53 32.69 -62.74
N THR A 812 -0.49 32.12 -63.38
CA THR A 812 -0.62 31.20 -64.52
C THR A 812 0.13 29.91 -64.16
N GLY A 813 -0.55 28.97 -63.49
CA GLY A 813 0.04 27.74 -62.95
C GLY A 813 -1.02 26.74 -62.48
N SER A 814 -0.59 25.61 -61.90
CA SER A 814 -1.48 24.57 -61.33
C SER A 814 -2.12 24.95 -60.00
N GLU A 815 -1.54 25.90 -59.27
CA GLU A 815 -2.15 26.58 -58.13
C GLU A 815 -2.48 28.02 -58.52
N GLN A 816 -3.68 28.48 -58.17
CA GLN A 816 -4.13 29.85 -58.41
C GLN A 816 -4.08 30.63 -57.10
N VAL A 817 -3.52 31.85 -57.14
CA VAL A 817 -3.57 32.77 -56.00
C VAL A 817 -4.74 33.71 -56.18
N PHE A 818 -5.71 33.60 -55.27
CA PHE A 818 -6.87 34.48 -55.20
C PHE A 818 -6.59 35.58 -54.17
N ARG A 819 -6.78 36.82 -54.59
CA ARG A 819 -6.68 37.99 -53.70
C ARG A 819 -8.06 38.59 -53.50
N ALA A 820 -8.47 38.68 -52.23
CA ALA A 820 -9.74 39.25 -51.82
C ALA A 820 -9.49 40.50 -50.97
N GLN A 821 -10.28 41.55 -51.18
CA GLN A 821 -10.35 42.66 -50.22
C GLN A 821 -11.54 42.47 -49.30
N THR A 822 -11.29 42.70 -48.01
CA THR A 822 -12.31 42.76 -46.97
C THR A 822 -12.24 44.11 -46.30
N THR A 823 -13.40 44.66 -45.94
CA THR A 823 -13.47 45.91 -45.19
C THR A 823 -12.95 45.76 -43.76
N THR A 824 -12.82 44.53 -43.26
CA THR A 824 -12.58 44.21 -41.85
C THR A 824 -11.19 43.63 -41.56
N LEU A 825 -10.63 42.84 -42.50
CA LEU A 825 -9.35 42.12 -42.33
C LEU A 825 -8.28 42.61 -43.33
N GLY A 826 -8.59 43.59 -44.17
CA GLY A 826 -7.68 44.06 -45.24
C GLY A 826 -7.62 43.14 -46.46
N THR A 827 -6.45 43.07 -47.09
CA THR A 827 -6.21 42.24 -48.29
C THR A 827 -5.73 40.86 -47.88
N ILE A 828 -6.42 39.83 -48.36
CA ILE A 828 -6.16 38.42 -48.03
C ILE A 828 -5.76 37.69 -49.31
N GLU A 829 -4.72 36.88 -49.22
CA GLU A 829 -4.25 36.01 -50.29
C GLU A 829 -4.52 34.55 -49.94
N ILE A 830 -5.11 33.83 -50.88
CA ILE A 830 -5.49 32.42 -50.75
C ILE A 830 -4.89 31.70 -51.95
N SER A 831 -3.85 30.90 -51.72
CA SER A 831 -3.40 29.93 -52.73
C SER A 831 -4.30 28.71 -52.66
N THR A 832 -4.81 28.18 -53.77
CA THR A 832 -5.55 26.92 -53.77
C THR A 832 -5.56 26.31 -55.17
N ALA A 833 -5.67 24.99 -55.24
CA ALA A 833 -5.91 24.28 -56.49
C ALA A 833 -7.40 24.29 -56.88
N GLU A 834 -8.31 24.61 -55.96
CA GLU A 834 -9.73 24.71 -56.22
C GLU A 834 -10.06 26.02 -56.96
N ASP A 835 -10.92 25.92 -57.97
CA ASP A 835 -11.39 27.09 -58.72
C ASP A 835 -12.47 27.84 -57.94
N LEU A 836 -12.03 28.78 -57.08
CA LEU A 836 -12.92 29.59 -56.25
C LEU A 836 -13.80 30.56 -57.05
N SER A 837 -13.49 30.82 -58.34
CA SER A 837 -14.22 31.79 -59.17
C SER A 837 -15.65 31.36 -59.50
N LYS A 838 -15.95 30.06 -59.39
CA LYS A 838 -17.28 29.48 -59.67
C LYS A 838 -18.22 29.47 -58.46
N LEU A 839 -17.77 29.96 -57.30
CA LEU A 839 -18.53 29.92 -56.04
C LEU A 839 -19.19 31.27 -55.76
N ASP A 840 -20.50 31.25 -55.52
CA ASP A 840 -21.32 32.48 -55.43
C ASP A 840 -21.19 33.24 -54.10
N SER A 841 -20.69 32.60 -53.03
CA SER A 841 -20.65 33.15 -51.67
C SER A 841 -19.50 32.52 -50.90
N LEU A 842 -18.48 33.31 -50.58
CA LEU A 842 -17.32 32.90 -49.79
C LEU A 842 -17.24 33.70 -48.50
N THR A 843 -17.07 32.98 -47.39
CA THR A 843 -17.01 33.55 -46.05
C THR A 843 -15.80 32.96 -45.33
N LEU A 844 -14.97 33.84 -44.77
CA LEU A 844 -13.93 33.43 -43.84
C LEU A 844 -14.53 33.26 -42.46
N VAL A 845 -14.16 32.17 -41.82
CA VAL A 845 -14.74 31.73 -40.56
C VAL A 845 -13.61 31.41 -39.59
N HIS A 846 -13.56 32.10 -38.46
CA HIS A 846 -12.71 31.74 -37.35
C HIS A 846 -13.55 30.99 -36.31
N PRO A 847 -13.37 29.67 -36.14
CA PRO A 847 -14.02 28.91 -35.08
C PRO A 847 -13.79 29.57 -33.73
N TRP A 848 -14.85 29.70 -32.93
CA TRP A 848 -14.71 30.26 -31.59
C TRP A 848 -14.01 29.25 -30.67
N ILE A 849 -13.06 29.73 -29.87
CA ILE A 849 -12.27 28.90 -28.98
C ILE A 849 -12.31 29.47 -27.55
N ASP A 850 -12.96 28.75 -26.64
CA ASP A 850 -13.26 29.23 -25.28
C ASP A 850 -12.00 29.54 -24.45
N PHE A 851 -10.85 28.89 -24.70
CA PHE A 851 -9.61 29.18 -23.97
C PHE A 851 -9.07 30.60 -24.20
N LEU A 852 -9.59 31.34 -25.19
CA LEU A 852 -9.24 32.74 -25.42
C LEU A 852 -9.85 33.69 -24.36
N LEU A 853 -10.84 33.22 -23.58
CA LEU A 853 -11.49 34.01 -22.52
C LEU A 853 -10.69 33.99 -21.21
N ASP A 854 -10.26 32.82 -20.74
CA ASP A 854 -9.55 32.63 -19.47
C ASP A 854 -8.32 31.74 -19.68
N ARG A 855 -7.12 32.32 -19.69
CA ARG A 855 -5.88 31.53 -19.60
C ARG A 855 -5.59 31.23 -18.13
N HIS A 856 -6.29 30.25 -17.58
CA HIS A 856 -5.75 29.48 -16.46
C HIS A 856 -5.81 27.99 -16.84
N SER A 857 -4.66 27.33 -16.81
CA SER A 857 -4.48 25.86 -16.77
C SER A 857 -4.42 25.02 -18.06
N VAL A 858 -3.68 25.43 -19.11
CA VAL A 858 -3.13 24.41 -20.05
C VAL A 858 -1.72 24.79 -20.49
N GLY A 859 -0.73 24.10 -19.90
CA GLY A 859 0.62 23.86 -20.45
C GLY A 859 1.34 25.03 -21.10
N GLU A 860 1.87 25.96 -20.31
CA GLU A 860 3.02 26.73 -20.79
C GLU A 860 4.25 25.83 -20.75
N THR A 861 4.67 25.46 -21.96
CA THR A 861 6.02 25.05 -22.33
C THR A 861 7.06 25.94 -21.65
N ILE A 862 7.81 25.35 -20.72
CA ILE A 862 9.15 25.83 -20.36
C ILE A 862 10.05 25.48 -21.54
N SER A 863 10.33 26.47 -22.38
CA SER A 863 11.46 26.45 -23.30
C SER A 863 12.04 27.85 -23.37
N GLU A 864 12.90 28.18 -22.42
CA GLU A 864 14.03 29.10 -22.66
C GLU A 864 15.26 28.50 -21.98
N GLU A 865 16.30 28.33 -22.78
CA GLU A 865 17.65 27.97 -22.35
C GLU A 865 18.18 29.10 -21.46
N GLU A 866 18.42 28.86 -20.18
CA GLU A 866 19.37 29.66 -19.40
C GLU A 866 20.17 28.78 -18.43
N THR A 867 21.40 29.22 -18.25
CA THR A 867 22.61 28.52 -17.81
C THR A 867 22.66 28.17 -16.33
N ASP A 868 23.50 27.17 -16.04
CA ASP A 868 24.02 26.76 -14.73
C ASP A 868 24.01 27.86 -13.65
N ASP A 869 23.29 27.61 -12.54
CA ASP A 869 23.77 27.95 -11.20
C ASP A 869 23.06 27.12 -10.12
N GLU A 870 23.87 26.38 -9.36
CA GLU A 870 23.45 25.62 -8.19
C GLU A 870 23.01 26.55 -7.06
N SER A 871 21.73 26.50 -6.68
CA SER A 871 21.35 26.65 -5.26
C SER A 871 19.96 26.09 -4.98
N SER A 872 19.92 25.12 -4.08
CA SER A 872 18.73 24.46 -3.58
C SER A 872 17.96 25.35 -2.60
N SER A 873 16.73 25.74 -2.96
CA SER A 873 15.69 26.08 -1.99
C SER A 873 14.34 25.59 -2.50
N GLU A 874 13.76 24.62 -1.79
CA GLU A 874 12.38 24.17 -1.98
C GLU A 874 11.43 25.35 -1.75
N SER A 875 10.82 25.86 -2.82
CA SER A 875 9.71 26.82 -2.73
C SER A 875 8.39 26.08 -2.82
N GLU A 876 7.53 26.26 -1.81
CA GLU A 876 6.14 25.82 -1.77
C GLU A 876 5.35 26.23 -3.03
N PRO A 877 4.32 25.47 -3.44
CA PRO A 877 3.48 25.84 -4.56
C PRO A 877 2.81 27.20 -4.29
N SER A 878 3.16 28.19 -5.11
CA SER A 878 2.60 29.54 -5.04
C SER A 878 1.07 29.48 -5.06
N SER A 879 0.44 30.14 -4.09
CA SER A 879 -1.00 30.38 -4.06
C SER A 879 -1.52 30.88 -5.41
N PRO A 880 -2.70 30.46 -5.86
CA PRO A 880 -3.26 30.93 -7.13
C PRO A 880 -3.32 32.46 -7.15
N PRO A 881 -2.97 33.11 -8.27
CA PRO A 881 -3.05 34.56 -8.39
C PRO A 881 -4.48 35.03 -8.09
N PRO A 882 -4.66 36.25 -7.55
CA PRO A 882 -5.99 36.78 -7.28
C PRO A 882 -6.86 36.77 -8.54
N PRO A 883 -8.19 36.52 -8.41
CA PRO A 883 -9.09 36.44 -9.55
C PRO A 883 -9.01 37.73 -10.38
N MET A 884 -8.75 37.58 -11.68
CA MET A 884 -8.59 38.70 -12.60
C MET A 884 -9.89 39.52 -12.68
N ASP A 885 -9.76 40.85 -12.64
CA ASP A 885 -10.89 41.75 -12.82
C ASP A 885 -11.53 41.56 -14.21
N ARG A 886 -12.86 41.47 -14.27
CA ARG A 886 -13.63 41.13 -15.47
C ARG A 886 -13.38 42.10 -16.63
N HIS A 887 -13.17 43.38 -16.35
CA HIS A 887 -12.81 44.37 -17.37
C HIS A 887 -11.43 44.10 -17.97
N THR A 888 -10.49 43.62 -17.16
CA THR A 888 -9.15 43.26 -17.61
C THR A 888 -9.21 42.05 -18.54
N ALA A 889 -9.99 41.03 -18.20
CA ALA A 889 -10.22 39.87 -19.06
C ALA A 889 -10.83 40.27 -20.43
N ALA A 890 -11.81 41.18 -20.43
CA ALA A 890 -12.43 41.66 -21.67
C ALA A 890 -11.47 42.46 -22.58
N LEU A 891 -10.58 43.27 -21.99
CA LEU A 891 -9.55 43.99 -22.76
C LEU A 891 -8.47 43.05 -23.30
N GLN A 892 -8.07 42.04 -22.51
CA GLN A 892 -7.15 40.99 -22.97
C GLN A 892 -7.73 40.19 -24.14
N LEU A 893 -9.03 39.91 -24.13
CA LEU A 893 -9.70 39.25 -25.25
C LEU A 893 -9.58 40.08 -26.54
N ILE A 894 -9.79 41.40 -26.46
CA ILE A 894 -9.63 42.29 -27.63
C ILE A 894 -8.19 42.28 -28.13
N ALA A 895 -7.21 42.34 -27.22
CA ALA A 895 -5.80 42.25 -27.58
C ALA A 895 -5.51 40.95 -28.35
N ARG A 896 -6.06 39.81 -27.92
CA ARG A 896 -5.92 38.50 -28.58
C ARG A 896 -6.59 38.46 -29.96
N LEU A 897 -7.80 39.02 -30.09
CA LEU A 897 -8.51 39.09 -31.37
C LEU A 897 -7.81 39.98 -32.42
N ARG A 898 -6.93 40.90 -31.98
CA ARG A 898 -6.10 41.73 -32.88
C ARG A 898 -4.80 41.06 -33.33
N GLN A 899 -4.46 39.89 -32.78
CA GLN A 899 -3.35 39.09 -33.27
C GLN A 899 -3.74 38.36 -34.56
N SER A 900 -2.75 37.88 -35.30
CA SER A 900 -3.00 37.00 -36.44
C SER A 900 -3.54 35.65 -35.96
N PHE A 901 -4.61 35.16 -36.56
CA PHE A 901 -5.20 33.86 -36.27
C PHE A 901 -5.58 33.12 -37.56
N GLY A 902 -5.72 31.80 -37.45
CA GLY A 902 -6.13 30.96 -38.56
C GLY A 902 -7.63 31.05 -38.87
N ALA A 903 -7.98 31.05 -40.15
CA ALA A 903 -9.36 31.05 -40.62
C ALA A 903 -9.67 29.88 -41.56
N LEU A 904 -10.92 29.45 -41.57
CA LEU A 904 -11.49 28.49 -42.52
C LEU A 904 -12.19 29.25 -43.64
N LEU A 905 -12.04 28.81 -44.89
CA LEU A 905 -12.82 29.33 -46.00
C LEU A 905 -14.05 28.45 -46.23
N LEU A 906 -15.24 29.03 -46.07
CA LEU A 906 -16.51 28.33 -46.29
C LEU A 906 -17.27 28.93 -47.48
N THR A 907 -18.00 28.08 -48.19
CA THR A 907 -18.96 28.49 -49.23
C THR A 907 -20.38 28.05 -48.88
N SER A 908 -21.37 28.89 -49.24
CA SER A 908 -22.80 28.56 -49.12
C SER A 908 -23.40 28.32 -50.51
N THR A 909 -23.97 27.15 -50.77
CA THR A 909 -24.67 26.86 -52.03
C THR A 909 -26.11 27.36 -52.00
N ARG A 910 -26.60 27.98 -53.07
CA ARG A 910 -27.99 28.50 -53.18
C ARG A 910 -29.09 27.45 -53.06
N GLN A 911 -28.76 26.15 -53.12
CA GLN A 911 -29.73 25.04 -53.10
C GLN A 911 -29.70 24.19 -51.82
N ASP A 912 -28.75 24.43 -50.90
CA ASP A 912 -28.59 23.65 -49.67
C ASP A 912 -28.44 24.60 -48.48
N VAL A 913 -29.12 24.31 -47.36
CA VAL A 913 -29.21 25.20 -46.18
C VAL A 913 -27.95 25.10 -45.30
N GLY A 914 -26.74 25.08 -45.89
CA GLY A 914 -25.51 24.84 -45.13
C GLY A 914 -24.23 25.34 -45.81
N TYR A 915 -23.17 25.46 -45.00
CA TYR A 915 -21.84 25.85 -45.43
C TYR A 915 -20.96 24.64 -45.69
N ARG A 916 -19.98 24.75 -46.59
CA ARG A 916 -18.97 23.71 -46.86
C ARG A 916 -17.58 24.33 -46.87
N ARG A 917 -16.60 23.67 -46.24
CA ARG A 917 -15.19 24.09 -46.28
C ARG A 917 -14.59 23.84 -47.67
N VAL A 918 -13.84 24.82 -48.16
CA VAL A 918 -13.09 24.84 -49.43
C VAL A 918 -11.67 25.32 -49.18
N ALA A 919 -10.76 25.12 -50.14
CA ALA A 919 -9.34 25.47 -50.02
C ALA A 919 -8.68 24.92 -48.73
N SER A 920 -9.05 23.69 -48.32
CA SER A 920 -8.58 23.10 -47.06
C SER A 920 -7.10 22.74 -47.06
N GLU A 921 -6.47 22.67 -48.23
CA GLU A 921 -5.04 22.45 -48.42
C GLU A 921 -4.17 23.63 -48.00
N SER A 922 -4.76 24.82 -47.85
CA SER A 922 -4.02 26.06 -47.61
C SER A 922 -4.23 26.62 -46.22
N LEU A 923 -3.13 27.08 -45.63
CA LEU A 923 -3.13 27.82 -44.39
C LEU A 923 -3.59 29.25 -44.67
N ILE A 924 -4.74 29.64 -44.12
CA ILE A 924 -5.25 31.01 -44.20
C ILE A 924 -5.09 31.67 -42.84
N THR A 925 -4.25 32.70 -42.78
CA THR A 925 -4.05 33.54 -41.59
C THR A 925 -4.63 34.92 -41.84
N VAL A 926 -5.38 35.44 -40.88
CA VAL A 926 -6.01 36.76 -40.96
C VAL A 926 -5.73 37.55 -39.69
N GLN A 927 -5.83 38.87 -39.78
CA GLN A 927 -5.65 39.77 -38.65
C GLN A 927 -6.73 40.85 -38.71
N VAL A 928 -7.37 41.12 -37.57
CA VAL A 928 -8.35 42.20 -37.45
C VAL A 928 -7.62 43.55 -37.47
N GLN A 929 -8.08 44.49 -38.29
CA GLN A 929 -7.48 45.84 -38.36
C GLN A 929 -7.66 46.62 -37.04
N GLU A 930 -6.65 47.39 -36.63
CA GLU A 930 -6.70 48.15 -35.37
C GLU A 930 -7.83 49.20 -35.32
N ASP A 931 -8.21 49.72 -36.48
CA ASP A 931 -9.23 50.77 -36.65
C ASP A 931 -10.66 50.23 -36.75
N MET A 932 -10.85 48.90 -36.67
CA MET A 932 -12.17 48.28 -36.81
C MET A 932 -13.10 48.68 -35.66
N PRO A 933 -14.32 49.20 -35.94
CA PRO A 933 -15.32 49.46 -34.91
C PRO A 933 -15.72 48.18 -34.17
N LEU A 934 -15.86 48.26 -32.85
CA LEU A 934 -16.30 47.13 -32.01
C LEU A 934 -17.69 46.62 -32.39
N ASP A 935 -18.60 47.50 -32.82
CA ASP A 935 -19.95 47.15 -33.28
C ASP A 935 -19.92 46.21 -34.51
N ASP A 936 -18.99 46.45 -35.45
CA ASP A 936 -18.85 45.60 -36.64
C ASP A 936 -18.30 44.22 -36.26
N LEU A 937 -17.39 44.15 -35.28
CA LEU A 937 -16.82 42.89 -34.78
C LEU A 937 -17.88 42.06 -34.03
N ILE A 938 -18.73 42.75 -33.26
CA ILE A 938 -19.92 42.21 -32.62
C ILE A 938 -20.86 41.54 -33.65
N ASP A 939 -21.08 42.17 -34.80
CA ASP A 939 -21.96 41.67 -35.86
C ASP A 939 -21.37 40.48 -36.64
N CYS A 940 -20.07 40.24 -36.48
CA CYS A 940 -19.38 39.07 -37.03
C CYS A 940 -19.63 37.80 -36.21
N VAL A 941 -20.13 37.90 -34.98
CA VAL A 941 -20.45 36.73 -34.14
C VAL A 941 -21.67 35.99 -34.71
N ARG A 942 -21.47 34.76 -35.19
CA ARG A 942 -22.52 33.92 -35.79
C ARG A 942 -22.41 32.47 -35.35
N MET A 943 -23.52 31.76 -35.51
CA MET A 943 -23.56 30.31 -35.48
C MET A 943 -23.89 29.80 -36.88
N LEU A 944 -23.04 28.92 -37.42
CA LEU A 944 -23.19 28.37 -38.76
C LEU A 944 -23.49 26.87 -38.71
N ASP A 945 -24.34 26.40 -39.62
CA ASP A 945 -24.53 24.99 -39.91
C ASP A 945 -23.61 24.56 -41.06
N VAL A 946 -22.64 23.69 -40.78
CA VAL A 946 -21.59 23.26 -41.71
C VAL A 946 -21.74 21.77 -42.05
N LEU A 947 -21.63 21.44 -43.34
CA LEU A 947 -21.83 20.11 -43.94
C LEU A 947 -20.54 19.31 -44.07
#